data_AF-A0A374WJM4-F1
#
_entry.id   AF-A0A374WJM4-F1
#
_cell.length_a   1.000
_cell.length_b   1.000
_cell.length_c   1.000
_cell.angle_alpha   90.00
_cell.angle_beta   90.00
_cell.angle_gamma   90.00
#
_symmetry.space_group_name_H-M   'P 1'
#
loop_
_entity.id
_entity.type
_entity.pdbx_description
1 polymer ?
#
loop_
_entity_poly.entity_id
_entity_poly.type
_entity_poly.pdbx_seq_one_letter_code
_entity_poly.pdbx_strand_id
1 'polypeptide(L)'
;MKINKFLISGLFLMLGTSCSNDDTYALCDECKGQKIIDITQFGLPTDGSTDCADLINAIIADLPPEGGTILIPEGTFRLDSPIQLTRNFVTLKGVNDETVVPVADAKGSRLVLGNAEYALHVAPVADIGGRKNRISGVEVSGLTLVGKADHQGTGIYVEHDNDRLHFFNIKMENMYQGVKLQGCDAITLARIDATDVVNGIEMNGGIQNMVTNSAFGSSQGGVAARISGESNLIFSHNKLTANDDWCANFTGCSRVNISDNEFTGNKMTFFELSGQNNLLSDNLFTVNQSDNQLNGKEADYGVIHVKGEYNHFTSNTINVSWSEGIENPTTVNAAEGENNRFADCTIEDKNSNQVFYISELSEVIDCGVTEENIKVKPSGLDLTNAAYVITYNSPEEIEDDDEKASYAWFKKQFVNGKVVTPAMLTSEDLSVYDVIWVHIDRVGIGAGWDKLPLSTDAIAALTTYYKNGGNLFLSNHATQLVVPLGRTERAPGIFADGEGGDGADVWTINANIGMEYDHRSHPVFAGMVTSDQFSHETFPLIGPGRREDHNCMWDLNSYGFPGLYPNAGNIVKAFEEENNATVLATWGHVTDYCCAGMVEFASTAEYQGTCIALGLAAYEWNQNSNLNVYQDNIVLMTKNILHYLSAKK
;
A
#
# COMPACT_ATOMS: atom_id res chain seq x y z
N MET A 1 3.86 64.83 62.50
CA MET A 1 3.44 66.13 61.93
C MET A 1 3.81 66.13 60.44
N LYS A 2 2.80 66.31 59.57
CA LYS A 2 2.80 66.78 58.16
C LYS A 2 4.07 66.56 57.29
N ILE A 3 3.98 65.73 56.24
CA ILE A 3 3.66 66.05 54.82
C ILE A 3 4.87 66.54 53.99
N ASN A 4 5.41 65.62 53.16
CA ASN A 4 5.26 65.54 51.69
C ASN A 4 6.18 66.33 50.72
N LYS A 5 6.47 65.65 49.58
CA LYS A 5 6.88 66.10 48.22
C LYS A 5 8.38 66.39 47.97
N PHE A 6 9.03 66.06 46.84
CA PHE A 6 8.83 65.19 45.65
C PHE A 6 10.08 65.36 44.74
N LEU A 7 10.39 64.35 43.92
CA LEU A 7 11.01 64.39 42.56
C LEU A 7 12.54 64.62 42.37
N ILE A 8 13.15 63.55 41.81
CA ILE A 8 13.95 63.45 40.57
C ILE A 8 15.48 63.26 40.64
N SER A 9 15.86 62.21 39.89
CA SER A 9 17.10 61.88 39.18
C SER A 9 18.32 61.40 39.96
N GLY A 10 18.74 60.19 39.59
CA GLY A 10 20.11 60.01 39.15
C GLY A 10 20.81 58.79 39.73
N LEU A 11 21.03 57.79 38.88
CA LEU A 11 22.10 56.80 38.98
C LEU A 11 21.93 55.71 40.05
N PHE A 12 21.23 54.63 39.70
CA PHE A 12 21.53 53.33 40.29
C PHE A 12 22.64 52.69 39.46
N LEU A 13 23.86 52.80 39.99
CA LEU A 13 25.02 52.00 39.60
C LEU A 13 24.68 50.54 39.96
N MET A 14 24.23 49.74 39.00
CA MET A 14 24.26 48.28 39.14
C MET A 14 25.72 47.87 38.99
N LEU A 15 26.37 47.59 40.12
CA LEU A 15 27.66 46.93 40.17
C LEU A 15 27.50 45.55 39.53
N GLY A 16 27.85 45.44 38.26
CA GLY A 16 28.05 44.16 37.60
C GLY A 16 29.24 43.47 38.24
N THR A 17 28.97 42.49 39.09
CA THR A 17 29.93 41.41 39.33
C THR A 17 29.98 40.61 38.03
N SER A 18 31.01 40.86 37.22
CA SER A 18 31.34 40.01 36.07
C SER A 18 31.44 38.57 36.55
N CYS A 19 30.59 37.68 36.03
CA CYS A 19 30.88 36.25 36.10
C CYS A 19 32.20 36.02 35.36
N SER A 20 33.15 35.37 36.02
CA SER A 20 34.50 35.16 35.53
C SER A 20 34.50 34.33 34.24
N ASN A 21 35.40 34.70 33.33
CA ASN A 21 35.77 33.96 32.11
C ASN A 21 36.50 32.64 32.42
N ASP A 22 35.95 31.79 33.29
CA ASP A 22 36.40 30.40 33.38
C ASP A 22 35.49 29.58 32.47
N ASP A 23 36.07 28.73 31.62
CA ASP A 23 35.45 27.88 30.59
C ASP A 23 34.44 26.83 31.14
N THR A 24 33.87 27.07 32.31
CA THR A 24 32.85 26.27 32.97
C THR A 24 31.65 27.17 33.27
N TYR A 25 30.68 27.20 32.35
CA TYR A 25 29.40 27.90 32.50
C TYR A 25 28.50 27.22 33.56
N ALA A 26 28.97 27.12 34.81
CA ALA A 26 28.14 26.66 35.93
C ALA A 26 27.24 27.81 36.39
N LEU A 27 25.92 27.58 36.54
CA LEU A 27 25.03 28.62 37.06
C LEU A 27 25.43 28.93 38.50
N CYS A 28 25.60 30.21 38.82
CA CYS A 28 25.76 30.63 40.20
C CYS A 28 24.48 30.35 41.01
N ASP A 29 24.59 30.24 42.32
CA ASP A 29 23.45 29.92 43.20
C ASP A 29 22.29 30.94 43.08
N GLU A 30 22.59 32.19 42.70
CA GLU A 30 21.60 33.24 42.45
C GLU A 30 20.80 33.01 41.16
N CYS A 31 21.42 32.44 40.12
CA CYS A 31 20.74 32.09 38.86
C CYS A 31 19.86 30.84 39.00
N LYS A 32 20.23 29.89 39.86
CA LYS A 32 19.44 28.66 40.13
C LYS A 32 18.06 28.92 40.74
N GLY A 33 17.85 30.09 41.36
CA GLY A 33 16.56 30.51 41.90
C GLY A 33 15.69 31.34 40.94
N GLN A 34 16.18 31.66 39.74
CA GLN A 34 15.44 32.48 38.77
C GLN A 34 14.38 31.64 38.06
N LYS A 35 13.18 32.21 37.88
CA LYS A 35 12.13 31.58 37.06
C LYS A 35 12.41 31.66 35.55
N ILE A 36 13.22 32.64 35.14
CA ILE A 36 13.59 32.91 33.75
C ILE A 36 15.06 33.31 33.73
N ILE A 37 15.88 32.61 32.95
CA ILE A 37 17.31 32.88 32.78
C ILE A 37 17.50 33.60 31.44
N ASP A 38 17.97 34.85 31.45
CA ASP A 38 18.27 35.62 30.24
C ASP A 38 19.75 35.42 29.85
N ILE A 39 20.00 34.96 28.62
CA ILE A 39 21.36 34.62 28.16
C ILE A 39 22.31 35.84 28.10
N THR A 40 21.79 37.07 28.04
CA THR A 40 22.63 38.28 28.04
C THR A 40 23.18 38.63 29.43
N GLN A 41 22.63 38.04 30.50
CA GLN A 41 23.20 38.16 31.85
C GLN A 41 24.64 37.63 31.93
N PHE A 42 25.04 36.78 30.98
CA PHE A 42 26.36 36.19 30.86
C PHE A 42 27.31 37.00 29.94
N GLY A 43 26.90 38.19 29.49
CA GLY A 43 27.76 39.09 28.71
C GLY A 43 27.89 38.74 27.22
N LEU A 44 27.03 37.87 26.68
CA LEU A 44 27.02 37.54 25.25
C LEU A 44 26.65 38.77 24.39
N PRO A 45 27.43 39.09 23.34
CA PRO A 45 27.04 40.13 22.39
C PRO A 45 25.86 39.66 21.52
N THR A 46 24.98 40.60 21.18
CA THR A 46 23.73 40.37 20.42
C THR A 46 23.89 40.61 18.91
N ASP A 47 25.13 40.63 18.41
CA ASP A 47 25.48 40.98 17.03
C ASP A 47 25.85 39.77 16.16
N GLY A 48 25.78 38.55 16.71
CA GLY A 48 26.14 37.30 16.03
C GLY A 48 27.63 37.04 15.92
N SER A 49 28.48 37.82 16.60
CA SER A 49 29.94 37.66 16.53
C SER A 49 30.47 36.45 17.31
N THR A 50 29.74 36.01 18.33
CA THR A 50 30.17 34.97 19.27
C THR A 50 29.18 33.81 19.31
N ASP A 51 29.70 32.58 19.44
CA ASP A 51 28.88 31.39 19.62
C ASP A 51 28.14 31.44 20.96
N CYS A 52 26.83 31.18 20.92
CA CYS A 52 25.98 31.12 22.11
C CYS A 52 25.55 29.69 22.47
N ALA A 53 25.83 28.71 21.61
CA ALA A 53 25.36 27.35 21.78
C ALA A 53 25.92 26.70 23.05
N ASP A 54 27.22 26.86 23.31
CA ASP A 54 27.88 26.31 24.49
C ASP A 54 27.28 26.83 25.80
N LEU A 55 26.98 28.13 25.88
CA LEU A 55 26.30 28.72 27.04
C LEU A 55 24.90 28.13 27.21
N ILE A 56 24.08 28.13 26.15
CA ILE A 56 22.69 27.65 26.24
C ILE A 56 22.67 26.17 26.64
N ASN A 57 23.55 25.36 26.06
CA ASN A 57 23.68 23.93 26.39
C ASN A 57 24.12 23.72 27.85
N ALA A 58 25.02 24.55 28.37
CA ALA A 58 25.41 24.50 29.78
C ALA A 58 24.25 24.89 30.72
N ILE A 59 23.47 25.93 30.36
CA ILE A 59 22.27 26.31 31.12
C ILE A 59 21.28 25.15 31.14
N ILE A 60 20.97 24.54 29.99
CA ILE A 60 20.07 23.38 29.90
C ILE A 60 20.57 22.24 30.80
N ALA A 61 21.87 21.95 30.77
CA ALA A 61 22.45 20.87 31.55
C ALA A 61 22.32 21.10 33.08
N ASP A 62 22.37 22.36 33.53
CA ASP A 62 22.31 22.73 34.95
C ASP A 62 20.89 23.07 35.46
N LEU A 63 19.86 23.01 34.58
CA LEU A 63 18.46 23.16 34.99
C LEU A 63 18.04 22.05 35.98
N PRO A 64 17.18 22.39 36.95
CA PRO A 64 16.68 21.42 37.92
C PRO A 64 15.70 20.41 37.27
N PRO A 65 15.34 19.31 37.94
CA PRO A 65 14.45 18.27 37.38
C PRO A 65 13.07 18.78 36.94
N GLU A 66 12.56 19.83 37.57
CA GLU A 66 11.32 20.52 37.19
C GLU A 66 11.43 21.40 35.93
N GLY A 67 12.64 21.53 35.36
CA GLY A 67 12.93 22.33 34.18
C GLY A 67 13.08 23.82 34.48
N GLY A 68 12.88 24.65 33.46
CA GLY A 68 13.03 26.10 33.57
C GLY A 68 12.95 26.82 32.24
N THR A 69 12.85 28.15 32.29
CA THR A 69 12.75 29.00 31.10
C THR A 69 14.07 29.70 30.80
N ILE A 70 14.55 29.56 29.57
CA ILE A 70 15.70 30.28 29.01
C ILE A 70 15.15 31.31 28.02
N LEU A 71 15.44 32.59 28.26
CA LEU A 71 15.08 33.71 27.41
C LEU A 71 16.21 34.02 26.43
N ILE A 72 15.89 33.97 25.14
CA ILE A 72 16.71 34.53 24.06
C ILE A 72 16.16 35.94 23.80
N PRO A 73 16.86 37.02 24.18
CA PRO A 73 16.33 38.37 24.01
C PRO A 73 16.42 38.82 22.53
N GLU A 74 16.06 40.08 22.28
CA GLU A 74 16.23 40.73 20.98
C GLU A 74 17.72 40.72 20.57
N GLY A 75 18.03 40.23 19.36
CA GLY A 75 19.41 40.11 18.91
C GLY A 75 19.68 38.98 17.92
N THR A 76 20.88 39.02 17.33
CA THR A 76 21.44 37.94 16.52
C THR A 76 22.44 37.15 17.36
N PHE A 77 22.26 35.84 17.43
CA PHE A 77 23.14 34.93 18.16
C PHE A 77 23.59 33.81 17.24
N ARG A 78 24.89 33.54 17.21
CA ARG A 78 25.49 32.52 16.34
C ARG A 78 25.50 31.17 17.04
N LEU A 79 25.30 30.10 16.29
CA LEU A 79 25.37 28.70 16.73
C LEU A 79 26.48 27.96 15.99
N ASP A 80 27.57 27.62 16.68
CA ASP A 80 28.61 26.73 16.15
C ASP A 80 28.38 25.26 16.52
N SER A 81 27.52 24.99 17.51
CA SER A 81 26.94 23.67 17.81
C SER A 81 25.41 23.75 17.95
N PRO A 82 24.64 22.66 17.80
CA PRO A 82 23.19 22.69 18.01
C PRO A 82 22.83 22.95 19.47
N ILE A 83 21.67 23.58 19.72
CA ILE A 83 21.07 23.62 21.05
C ILE A 83 20.48 22.24 21.36
N GLN A 84 21.03 21.58 22.37
CA GLN A 84 20.70 20.22 22.79
C GLN A 84 19.60 20.25 23.86
N LEU A 85 18.37 19.95 23.46
CA LEU A 85 17.19 19.89 24.32
C LEU A 85 17.14 18.55 25.06
N THR A 86 18.04 18.39 26.03
CA THR A 86 18.35 17.11 26.71
C THR A 86 17.66 16.93 28.06
N ARG A 87 16.81 17.88 28.47
CA ARG A 87 16.09 17.87 29.74
C ARG A 87 14.59 18.01 29.51
N ASN A 88 13.82 17.45 30.46
CA ASN A 88 12.37 17.62 30.49
C ASN A 88 12.01 19.05 30.93
N PHE A 89 10.83 19.52 30.50
CA PHE A 89 10.24 20.77 30.97
C PHE A 89 11.09 22.03 30.72
N VAL A 90 11.94 21.99 29.68
CA VAL A 90 12.72 23.15 29.23
C VAL A 90 11.83 24.04 28.37
N THR A 91 11.78 25.32 28.70
CA THR A 91 11.18 26.34 27.82
C THR A 91 12.28 27.20 27.23
N LEU A 92 12.48 27.15 25.92
CA LEU A 92 13.32 28.11 25.19
C LEU A 92 12.44 29.18 24.55
N LYS A 93 12.54 30.42 25.02
CA LYS A 93 11.63 31.49 24.65
C LYS A 93 12.38 32.66 24.02
N GLY A 94 12.03 33.01 22.80
CA GLY A 94 12.39 34.27 22.18
C GLY A 94 11.31 35.35 22.37
N VAL A 95 11.59 36.56 21.86
CA VAL A 95 10.73 37.73 21.98
C VAL A 95 9.93 38.04 20.72
N ASN A 96 10.00 37.20 19.68
CA ASN A 96 9.21 37.42 18.47
C ASN A 96 7.73 37.21 18.79
N ASP A 97 6.91 38.25 18.58
CA ASP A 97 5.45 38.22 18.72
C ASP A 97 4.79 38.42 17.35
N GLU A 98 3.59 37.86 17.17
CA GLU A 98 2.80 37.91 15.93
C GLU A 98 2.13 39.29 15.70
N THR A 99 2.12 40.19 16.69
CA THR A 99 1.31 41.43 16.66
C THR A 99 2.08 42.72 16.35
N VAL A 100 3.41 42.66 16.22
CA VAL A 100 4.22 43.87 15.98
C VAL A 100 4.49 44.00 14.48
N VAL A 101 3.87 45.02 13.88
CA VAL A 101 4.20 45.51 12.53
C VAL A 101 5.73 45.53 12.39
N PRO A 102 6.32 44.90 11.35
CA PRO A 102 7.76 44.87 11.19
C PRO A 102 8.25 46.31 11.07
N VAL A 103 8.83 46.82 12.16
CA VAL A 103 9.69 47.99 12.10
C VAL A 103 10.93 47.49 11.35
N ALA A 104 11.32 48.16 10.27
CA ALA A 104 12.38 47.74 9.36
C ALA A 104 13.75 47.46 10.03
N ASP A 105 13.89 47.79 11.32
CA ASP A 105 15.10 47.63 12.13
C ASP A 105 14.91 46.82 13.44
N ALA A 106 13.72 46.25 13.73
CA ALA A 106 13.52 45.43 14.94
C ALA A 106 14.19 44.06 14.76
N LYS A 107 15.27 43.79 15.48
CA LYS A 107 16.02 42.54 15.36
C LYS A 107 15.45 41.49 16.31
N GLY A 108 14.39 40.79 15.93
CA GLY A 108 13.84 39.69 16.73
C GLY A 108 14.88 38.67 17.26
N SER A 109 14.48 37.71 18.10
CA SER A 109 15.36 36.66 18.61
C SER A 109 15.83 35.73 17.49
N ARG A 110 17.03 35.98 16.96
CA ARG A 110 17.59 35.27 15.79
C ARG A 110 18.72 34.34 16.21
N LEU A 111 18.57 33.06 15.90
CA LEU A 111 19.61 32.04 16.03
C LEU A 111 20.15 31.70 14.63
N VAL A 112 21.42 32.00 14.38
CA VAL A 112 22.05 31.85 13.06
C VAL A 112 23.06 30.71 13.09
N LEU A 113 22.91 29.75 12.18
CA LEU A 113 23.86 28.65 12.03
C LEU A 113 25.22 29.18 11.53
N GLY A 114 26.24 29.06 12.37
CA GLY A 114 27.64 29.13 11.97
C GLY A 114 28.10 27.74 11.55
N ASN A 115 28.80 27.03 12.43
CA ASN A 115 29.23 25.65 12.17
C ASN A 115 28.15 24.59 12.43
N ALA A 116 27.12 24.90 13.23
CA ALA A 116 26.10 23.93 13.64
C ALA A 116 25.35 23.32 12.43
N GLU A 117 25.05 22.02 12.49
CA GLU A 117 24.25 21.33 11.47
C GLU A 117 22.75 21.58 11.63
N TYR A 118 22.30 21.69 12.88
CA TYR A 118 20.91 21.92 13.27
C TYR A 118 20.85 23.07 14.27
N ALA A 119 19.76 23.85 14.30
CA ALA A 119 19.58 24.88 15.32
C ALA A 119 19.12 24.26 16.65
N LEU A 120 18.03 23.48 16.59
CA LEU A 120 17.40 22.84 17.75
C LEU A 120 17.44 21.33 17.58
N HIS A 121 17.96 20.62 18.58
CA HIS A 121 18.16 19.18 18.51
C HIS A 121 17.65 18.45 19.75
N VAL A 122 16.81 17.43 19.54
CA VAL A 122 16.39 16.47 20.56
C VAL A 122 16.98 15.11 20.17
N ALA A 123 18.15 14.80 20.74
CA ALA A 123 18.87 13.56 20.50
C ALA A 123 18.17 12.36 21.18
N PRO A 124 18.44 11.12 20.72
CA PRO A 124 18.00 9.91 21.41
C PRO A 124 18.50 9.86 22.85
N VAL A 125 17.62 9.48 23.77
CA VAL A 125 17.97 9.22 25.17
C VAL A 125 17.96 7.73 25.45
N ALA A 126 18.95 7.26 26.21
CA ALA A 126 19.04 5.85 26.56
C ALA A 126 17.88 5.43 27.47
N ASP A 127 17.33 4.25 27.20
CA ASP A 127 16.35 3.58 28.06
C ASP A 127 16.86 3.41 29.49
N ILE A 128 15.96 3.54 30.46
CA ILE A 128 16.27 3.41 31.88
C ILE A 128 15.64 2.12 32.41
N GLY A 129 16.48 1.16 32.80
CA GLY A 129 16.01 -0.09 33.40
C GLY A 129 15.12 -0.94 32.48
N GLY A 130 15.40 -0.91 31.17
CA GLY A 130 14.62 -1.64 30.16
C GLY A 130 13.25 -1.01 29.84
N ARG A 131 13.02 0.24 30.29
CA ARG A 131 11.85 1.04 29.92
C ARG A 131 12.28 2.20 29.03
N LYS A 132 11.44 2.49 28.04
CA LYS A 132 11.57 3.65 27.17
C LYS A 132 11.76 4.92 27.98
N ASN A 133 12.85 5.62 27.73
CA ASN A 133 13.10 6.94 28.29
C ASN A 133 12.77 7.98 27.21
N ARG A 134 12.09 9.06 27.59
CA ARG A 134 11.60 10.07 26.65
C ARG A 134 11.87 11.45 27.18
N ILE A 135 12.24 12.36 26.29
CA ILE A 135 12.22 13.79 26.59
C ILE A 135 10.76 14.26 26.58
N SER A 136 10.38 15.01 27.61
CA SER A 136 9.00 15.40 27.84
C SER A 136 8.82 16.89 28.13
N GLY A 137 7.74 17.48 27.62
CA GLY A 137 7.29 18.82 28.00
C GLY A 137 8.23 19.96 27.61
N VAL A 138 9.07 19.78 26.58
CA VAL A 138 9.88 20.87 26.04
C VAL A 138 9.00 21.82 25.26
N GLU A 139 9.16 23.12 25.50
CA GLU A 139 8.48 24.17 24.75
C GLU A 139 9.50 25.11 24.11
N VAL A 140 9.36 25.39 22.81
CA VAL A 140 10.20 26.36 22.11
C VAL A 140 9.34 27.34 21.34
N SER A 141 9.58 28.64 21.51
CA SER A 141 8.78 29.66 20.82
C SER A 141 9.44 31.00 20.60
N GLY A 142 8.91 31.77 19.66
CA GLY A 142 9.26 33.17 19.46
C GLY A 142 10.65 33.37 18.86
N LEU A 143 11.12 32.42 18.04
CA LEU A 143 12.47 32.41 17.47
C LEU A 143 12.44 32.56 15.95
N THR A 144 13.50 33.15 15.41
CA THR A 144 13.86 33.00 14.01
C THR A 144 15.13 32.17 13.92
N LEU A 145 15.07 31.05 13.22
CA LEU A 145 16.20 30.18 12.95
C LEU A 145 16.69 30.48 11.54
N VAL A 146 17.99 30.70 11.37
CA VAL A 146 18.58 31.11 10.09
C VAL A 146 19.67 30.12 9.70
N GLY A 147 19.53 29.51 8.53
CA GLY A 147 20.53 28.59 7.98
C GLY A 147 21.77 29.31 7.42
N LYS A 148 22.69 28.52 6.88
CA LYS A 148 23.95 29.01 6.30
C LYS A 148 23.76 29.38 4.83
N ALA A 149 24.77 29.98 4.21
CA ALA A 149 24.75 30.29 2.78
C ALA A 149 24.33 29.07 1.93
N ASP A 150 23.59 29.33 0.86
CA ASP A 150 23.06 28.33 -0.07
C ASP A 150 22.13 27.30 0.60
N HIS A 151 21.22 27.78 1.45
CA HIS A 151 20.20 26.95 2.11
C HIS A 151 20.78 25.72 2.81
N GLN A 152 21.76 25.88 3.70
CA GLN A 152 22.33 24.76 4.46
C GLN A 152 21.85 24.71 5.91
N GLY A 153 21.77 23.49 6.45
CA GLY A 153 21.42 23.21 7.84
C GLY A 153 19.93 22.91 8.05
N THR A 154 19.60 22.45 9.25
CA THR A 154 18.22 22.12 9.66
C THR A 154 17.75 23.04 10.79
N GLY A 155 16.48 23.43 10.78
CA GLY A 155 15.88 24.20 11.85
C GLY A 155 15.68 23.36 13.12
N ILE A 156 14.71 22.46 13.06
CA ILE A 156 14.35 21.57 14.18
C ILE A 156 14.61 20.13 13.79
N TYR A 157 15.37 19.41 14.61
CA TYR A 157 15.57 17.97 14.45
C TYR A 157 15.24 17.20 15.74
N VAL A 158 14.32 16.26 15.65
CA VAL A 158 13.93 15.35 16.75
C VAL A 158 14.14 13.91 16.28
N GLU A 159 15.00 13.17 16.96
CA GLU A 159 15.49 11.85 16.53
C GLU A 159 14.92 10.66 17.31
N HIS A 160 13.91 10.88 18.15
CA HIS A 160 13.48 9.85 19.08
C HIS A 160 12.03 10.02 19.50
N ASP A 161 11.47 8.94 20.07
CA ASP A 161 10.21 9.04 20.77
C ASP A 161 10.30 10.05 21.92
N ASN A 162 9.26 10.83 22.04
CA ASN A 162 9.16 11.97 22.93
C ASN A 162 7.76 11.97 23.55
N ASP A 163 7.49 12.97 24.37
CA ASP A 163 6.16 13.15 24.95
C ASP A 163 5.86 14.63 25.08
N ARG A 164 4.90 15.12 24.30
CA ARG A 164 4.38 16.49 24.44
C ARG A 164 5.47 17.56 24.26
N LEU A 165 6.26 17.47 23.20
CA LEU A 165 7.09 18.61 22.79
C LEU A 165 6.22 19.60 22.02
N HIS A 166 6.46 20.89 22.22
CA HIS A 166 5.66 21.95 21.60
C HIS A 166 6.57 23.02 21.01
N PHE A 167 6.60 23.09 19.69
CA PHE A 167 7.33 24.12 18.96
C PHE A 167 6.31 25.05 18.32
N PHE A 168 6.37 26.35 18.64
CA PHE A 168 5.37 27.28 18.13
C PHE A 168 5.86 28.70 17.90
N ASN A 169 5.29 29.39 16.91
CA ASN A 169 5.71 30.74 16.52
C ASN A 169 7.23 30.78 16.25
N ILE A 170 7.66 29.94 15.31
CA ILE A 170 9.06 29.83 14.89
C ILE A 170 9.13 30.08 13.39
N LYS A 171 10.00 31.00 12.99
CA LYS A 171 10.31 31.27 11.59
C LYS A 171 11.66 30.66 11.21
N MET A 172 11.76 30.14 9.98
CA MET A 172 12.97 29.56 9.42
C MET A 172 13.32 30.29 8.13
N GLU A 173 14.59 30.66 7.98
CA GLU A 173 15.11 31.41 6.85
C GLU A 173 16.35 30.72 6.28
N ASN A 174 16.44 30.60 4.96
CA ASN A 174 17.60 30.11 4.24
C ASN A 174 18.15 28.76 4.76
N MET A 175 17.27 27.76 4.93
CA MET A 175 17.64 26.41 5.42
C MET A 175 17.48 25.31 4.38
N TYR A 176 18.24 24.22 4.53
CA TYR A 176 18.06 23.02 3.69
C TYR A 176 16.78 22.28 4.09
N GLN A 177 16.59 22.12 5.39
CA GLN A 177 15.46 21.42 5.99
C GLN A 177 14.85 22.32 7.07
N GLY A 178 13.56 22.56 7.01
CA GLY A 178 12.88 23.29 8.08
C GLY A 178 12.78 22.42 9.34
N VAL A 179 11.87 21.45 9.29
CA VAL A 179 11.59 20.55 10.41
C VAL A 179 11.84 19.10 9.99
N LYS A 180 12.53 18.32 10.83
CA LYS A 180 12.72 16.88 10.67
C LYS A 180 12.37 16.14 11.96
N LEU A 181 11.43 15.21 11.91
CA LEU A 181 10.94 14.44 13.06
C LEU A 181 11.04 12.94 12.78
N GLN A 182 11.47 12.16 13.78
CA GLN A 182 11.59 10.70 13.69
C GLN A 182 10.94 10.04 14.92
N GLY A 183 9.97 9.16 14.70
CA GLY A 183 9.35 8.34 15.75
C GLY A 183 8.62 9.12 16.85
N CYS A 184 8.17 10.35 16.58
CA CYS A 184 7.61 11.25 17.58
C CYS A 184 6.22 10.79 18.08
N ASP A 185 5.93 11.07 19.35
CA ASP A 185 4.66 10.80 20.02
C ASP A 185 4.15 12.09 20.68
N ALA A 186 2.95 12.49 20.29
CA ALA A 186 2.25 13.67 20.81
C ALA A 186 3.04 15.00 20.67
N ILE A 187 3.84 15.17 19.61
CA ILE A 187 4.47 16.46 19.30
C ILE A 187 3.44 17.44 18.72
N THR A 188 3.57 18.72 19.07
CA THR A 188 2.79 19.80 18.44
C THR A 188 3.72 20.80 17.77
N LEU A 189 3.52 21.00 16.47
CA LEU A 189 4.06 22.10 15.69
C LEU A 189 2.92 23.07 15.37
N ALA A 190 3.02 24.31 15.86
CA ALA A 190 1.96 25.31 15.66
C ALA A 190 2.53 26.65 15.22
N ARG A 191 2.04 27.25 14.13
CA ARG A 191 2.55 28.55 13.67
C ARG A 191 4.04 28.50 13.38
N ILE A 192 4.44 27.47 12.62
CA ILE A 192 5.78 27.36 12.04
C ILE A 192 5.74 28.04 10.67
N ASP A 193 6.70 28.91 10.38
CA ASP A 193 6.95 29.45 9.04
C ASP A 193 8.28 28.89 8.54
N ALA A 194 8.21 27.89 7.67
CA ALA A 194 9.35 27.30 6.97
C ALA A 194 9.13 27.38 5.46
N THR A 195 8.91 28.60 4.96
CA THR A 195 8.70 28.86 3.53
C THR A 195 9.99 29.15 2.75
N ASP A 196 11.02 29.72 3.38
CA ASP A 196 12.33 29.98 2.78
C ASP A 196 13.31 28.83 3.08
N VAL A 197 12.99 27.66 2.54
CA VAL A 197 13.74 26.42 2.72
C VAL A 197 13.76 25.58 1.45
N VAL A 198 14.69 24.62 1.36
CA VAL A 198 14.66 23.60 0.28
C VAL A 198 13.57 22.58 0.58
N ASN A 199 13.52 22.04 1.80
CA ASN A 199 12.51 21.09 2.26
C ASN A 199 11.79 21.63 3.51
N GLY A 200 10.45 21.66 3.49
CA GLY A 200 9.62 22.25 4.55
C GLY A 200 9.61 21.41 5.82
N ILE A 201 8.86 20.31 5.78
CA ILE A 201 8.72 19.37 6.89
C ILE A 201 8.91 17.92 6.45
N GLU A 202 9.67 17.17 7.23
CA GLU A 202 9.82 15.73 7.13
C GLU A 202 9.42 15.08 8.46
N MET A 203 8.49 14.13 8.41
CA MET A 203 8.08 13.32 9.57
C MET A 203 8.16 11.85 9.19
N ASN A 204 8.85 11.04 9.98
CA ASN A 204 9.02 9.63 9.71
C ASN A 204 8.75 8.78 10.95
N GLY A 205 7.62 8.08 10.92
CA GLY A 205 7.10 7.30 12.02
C GLY A 205 6.61 8.20 13.16
N GLY A 206 5.45 7.85 13.71
CA GLY A 206 4.94 8.59 14.85
C GLY A 206 3.48 8.31 15.12
N ILE A 207 3.02 8.84 16.25
CA ILE A 207 1.65 8.67 16.68
C ILE A 207 1.13 9.95 17.35
N GLN A 208 -0.11 10.31 17.03
CA GLN A 208 -0.85 11.40 17.69
C GLN A 208 -0.16 12.77 17.63
N ASN A 209 0.65 12.98 16.59
CA ASN A 209 1.30 14.25 16.35
C ASN A 209 0.31 15.29 15.80
N MET A 210 0.63 16.58 15.95
CA MET A 210 -0.17 17.68 15.44
C MET A 210 0.70 18.70 14.73
N VAL A 211 0.33 19.07 13.51
CA VAL A 211 0.91 20.17 12.73
C VAL A 211 -0.22 21.10 12.32
N THR A 212 -0.19 22.33 12.83
CA THR A 212 -1.30 23.26 12.61
C THR A 212 -0.92 24.72 12.43
N ASN A 213 -1.75 25.48 11.71
CA ASN A 213 -1.59 26.92 11.52
C ASN A 213 -0.19 27.30 10.99
N SER A 214 0.43 26.42 10.19
CA SER A 214 1.84 26.54 9.77
C SER A 214 1.97 26.72 8.26
N ALA A 215 3.08 27.30 7.82
CA ALA A 215 3.41 27.50 6.42
C ALA A 215 4.70 26.75 6.07
N PHE A 216 4.65 25.92 5.02
CA PHE A 216 5.79 25.14 4.54
C PHE A 216 6.01 25.37 3.05
N GLY A 217 7.25 25.66 2.66
CA GLY A 217 7.66 25.87 1.29
C GLY A 217 8.62 24.80 0.79
N SER A 218 8.83 24.76 -0.52
CA SER A 218 9.98 24.11 -1.12
C SER A 218 10.61 24.93 -2.23
N SER A 219 11.90 24.71 -2.42
CA SER A 219 12.72 25.31 -3.47
C SER A 219 13.78 24.30 -3.94
N GLN A 220 14.43 24.57 -5.08
CA GLN A 220 15.56 23.78 -5.58
C GLN A 220 15.21 22.28 -5.77
N GLY A 221 13.96 21.98 -6.16
CA GLY A 221 13.47 20.61 -6.31
C GLY A 221 13.23 19.84 -5.01
N GLY A 222 13.20 20.53 -3.85
CA GLY A 222 12.78 19.94 -2.58
C GLY A 222 11.27 19.79 -2.45
N VAL A 223 10.82 19.35 -1.27
CA VAL A 223 9.40 19.02 -1.00
C VAL A 223 8.89 19.76 0.22
N ALA A 224 7.68 20.33 0.14
CA ALA A 224 7.14 21.13 1.23
C ALA A 224 6.72 20.24 2.41
N ALA A 225 6.11 19.07 2.16
CA ALA A 225 5.85 18.07 3.21
C ALA A 225 6.12 16.63 2.75
N ARG A 226 6.97 15.91 3.50
CA ARG A 226 7.17 14.46 3.41
C ARG A 226 6.79 13.81 4.74
N ILE A 227 5.68 13.08 4.76
CA ILE A 227 5.11 12.49 5.97
C ILE A 227 5.00 10.98 5.76
N SER A 228 5.70 10.17 6.56
CA SER A 228 5.71 8.72 6.40
C SER A 228 5.41 7.99 7.70
N GLY A 229 4.58 6.94 7.65
CA GLY A 229 4.35 6.05 8.78
C GLY A 229 3.69 6.70 10.01
N GLU A 230 3.03 7.85 9.83
CA GLU A 230 2.31 8.54 10.90
C GLU A 230 0.95 7.90 11.15
N SER A 231 0.54 7.88 12.41
CA SER A 231 -0.75 7.36 12.83
C SER A 231 -1.50 8.34 13.74
N ASN A 232 -2.78 8.57 13.47
CA ASN A 232 -3.59 9.58 14.19
C ASN A 232 -2.98 11.01 14.17
N LEU A 233 -2.23 11.36 13.12
CA LEU A 233 -1.72 12.71 12.91
C LEU A 233 -2.88 13.68 12.62
N ILE A 234 -2.82 14.87 13.20
CA ILE A 234 -3.65 16.01 12.81
C ILE A 234 -2.78 16.99 12.02
N PHE A 235 -3.08 17.15 10.74
CA PHE A 235 -2.40 18.08 9.84
C PHE A 235 -3.44 19.08 9.34
N SER A 236 -3.60 20.22 10.02
CA SER A 236 -4.71 21.13 9.72
C SER A 236 -4.40 22.62 9.72
N HIS A 237 -5.13 23.41 8.94
CA HIS A 237 -4.95 24.87 8.85
C HIS A 237 -3.55 25.27 8.36
N ASN A 238 -2.89 24.42 7.57
CA ASN A 238 -1.55 24.70 7.05
C ASN A 238 -1.60 25.23 5.63
N LYS A 239 -0.57 26.00 5.25
CA LYS A 239 -0.34 26.46 3.89
C LYS A 239 0.94 25.83 3.33
N LEU A 240 0.84 25.15 2.20
CA LEU A 240 1.96 24.49 1.55
C LEU A 240 2.16 25.08 0.16
N THR A 241 3.41 25.37 -0.20
CA THR A 241 3.76 25.90 -1.53
C THR A 241 4.97 25.19 -2.11
N ALA A 242 4.84 24.65 -3.32
CA ALA A 242 5.93 23.97 -4.03
C ALA A 242 5.98 24.37 -5.51
N ASN A 243 7.11 24.91 -5.96
CA ASN A 243 7.24 25.46 -7.32
C ASN A 243 8.02 24.57 -8.29
N ASP A 244 8.76 23.58 -7.79
CA ASP A 244 9.71 22.82 -8.61
C ASP A 244 9.38 21.31 -8.65
N ASP A 245 8.72 20.76 -7.62
CA ASP A 245 8.48 19.32 -7.51
C ASP A 245 7.22 19.02 -6.65
N TRP A 246 7.33 18.17 -5.62
CA TRP A 246 6.18 17.75 -4.81
C TRP A 246 5.75 18.79 -3.79
N CYS A 247 4.43 18.98 -3.67
CA CYS A 247 3.84 19.78 -2.59
C CYS A 247 3.74 18.94 -1.31
N ALA A 248 3.08 17.78 -1.37
CA ALA A 248 2.96 16.90 -0.22
C ALA A 248 2.95 15.41 -0.60
N ASN A 249 3.64 14.61 0.20
CA ASN A 249 3.62 13.15 0.10
C ASN A 249 3.34 12.55 1.48
N PHE A 250 2.24 11.81 1.59
CA PHE A 250 1.85 11.04 2.77
C PHE A 250 1.98 9.55 2.45
N THR A 251 3.02 8.90 2.99
CA THR A 251 3.32 7.49 2.71
C THR A 251 3.00 6.59 3.90
N GLY A 252 2.22 5.52 3.68
CA GLY A 252 1.91 4.51 4.72
C GLY A 252 1.25 5.10 5.98
N CYS A 253 0.54 6.22 5.86
CA CYS A 253 -0.10 6.89 6.98
C CYS A 253 -1.46 6.25 7.29
N SER A 254 -1.87 6.23 8.56
CA SER A 254 -3.15 5.65 8.95
C SER A 254 -3.93 6.47 9.96
N ARG A 255 -5.24 6.62 9.73
CA ARG A 255 -6.13 7.40 10.59
C ARG A 255 -5.67 8.85 10.76
N VAL A 256 -4.98 9.40 9.76
CA VAL A 256 -4.57 10.80 9.79
C VAL A 256 -5.74 11.69 9.36
N ASN A 257 -5.81 12.88 9.94
CA ASN A 257 -6.76 13.93 9.57
C ASN A 257 -5.99 15.07 8.90
N ILE A 258 -6.24 15.27 7.61
CA ILE A 258 -5.69 16.34 6.79
C ILE A 258 -6.84 17.29 6.46
N SER A 259 -7.04 18.35 7.27
CA SER A 259 -8.20 19.24 7.12
C SER A 259 -7.86 20.71 7.02
N ASP A 260 -8.69 21.47 6.29
CA ASP A 260 -8.59 22.94 6.23
C ASP A 260 -7.22 23.46 5.77
N ASN A 261 -6.49 22.71 4.94
CA ASN A 261 -5.19 23.12 4.43
C ASN A 261 -5.30 23.76 3.04
N GLU A 262 -4.35 24.64 2.71
CA GLU A 262 -4.14 25.20 1.37
C GLU A 262 -2.86 24.61 0.77
N PHE A 263 -2.99 23.82 -0.29
CA PHE A 263 -1.87 23.30 -1.05
C PHE A 263 -1.77 24.06 -2.38
N THR A 264 -0.62 24.66 -2.65
CA THR A 264 -0.35 25.36 -3.92
C THR A 264 0.90 24.80 -4.58
N GLY A 265 0.81 24.50 -5.88
CA GLY A 265 1.95 24.06 -6.65
C GLY A 265 1.71 24.15 -8.14
N ASN A 266 2.56 23.50 -8.93
CA ASN A 266 2.51 23.63 -10.39
C ASN A 266 2.93 22.35 -11.17
N LYS A 267 3.21 21.23 -10.49
CA LYS A 267 3.58 19.94 -11.09
C LYS A 267 2.49 18.89 -10.92
N MET A 268 2.55 17.82 -11.70
CA MET A 268 1.65 16.66 -11.62
C MET A 268 1.95 15.80 -10.38
N THR A 269 3.21 15.73 -9.97
CA THR A 269 3.64 15.07 -8.72
C THR A 269 3.29 15.91 -7.49
N PHE A 270 2.08 16.45 -7.43
CA PHE A 270 1.70 17.50 -6.47
C PHE A 270 1.34 16.94 -5.10
N PHE A 271 0.38 16.01 -5.06
CA PHE A 271 -0.12 15.42 -3.82
C PHE A 271 -0.24 13.90 -3.97
N GLU A 272 0.40 13.16 -3.08
CA GLU A 272 0.25 11.70 -3.01
C GLU A 272 -0.12 11.23 -1.61
N LEU A 273 -0.99 10.23 -1.58
CA LEU A 273 -1.41 9.54 -0.37
C LEU A 273 -1.34 8.03 -0.56
N SER A 274 -0.64 7.36 0.36
CA SER A 274 -0.78 5.92 0.58
C SER A 274 -1.02 5.63 2.07
N GLY A 275 -1.55 4.44 2.34
CA GLY A 275 -1.99 4.03 3.67
C GLY A 275 -3.51 3.94 3.76
N GLN A 276 -4.07 4.00 4.96
CA GLN A 276 -5.48 3.59 5.13
C GLN A 276 -6.25 4.35 6.19
N ASN A 277 -7.57 4.47 5.96
CA ASN A 277 -8.52 5.08 6.89
C ASN A 277 -8.21 6.57 7.18
N ASN A 278 -7.68 7.30 6.19
CA ASN A 278 -7.35 8.71 6.36
C ASN A 278 -8.54 9.60 5.97
N LEU A 279 -8.68 10.72 6.66
CA LEU A 279 -9.69 11.75 6.37
C LEU A 279 -8.98 12.96 5.73
N LEU A 280 -9.48 13.38 4.58
CA LEU A 280 -9.05 14.59 3.90
C LEU A 280 -10.28 15.47 3.69
N SER A 281 -10.42 16.54 4.47
CA SER A 281 -11.62 17.38 4.43
C SER A 281 -11.34 18.87 4.29
N ASP A 282 -12.19 19.59 3.56
CA ASP A 282 -12.16 21.06 3.51
C ASP A 282 -10.81 21.65 3.05
N ASN A 283 -10.00 20.89 2.31
CA ASN A 283 -8.74 21.38 1.77
C ASN A 283 -8.95 22.11 0.45
N LEU A 284 -8.09 23.10 0.19
CA LEU A 284 -7.97 23.78 -1.09
C LEU A 284 -6.69 23.33 -1.79
N PHE A 285 -6.84 22.65 -2.92
CA PHE A 285 -5.75 22.24 -3.79
C PHE A 285 -5.70 23.16 -5.01
N THR A 286 -4.58 23.84 -5.24
CA THR A 286 -4.38 24.73 -6.40
C THR A 286 -3.11 24.33 -7.16
N VAL A 287 -3.29 23.86 -8.39
CA VAL A 287 -2.20 23.50 -9.30
C VAL A 287 -2.21 24.45 -10.49
N ASN A 288 -1.19 25.29 -10.57
CA ASN A 288 -1.03 26.29 -11.62
C ASN A 288 -0.37 25.70 -12.87
N GLN A 289 -0.59 26.35 -14.02
CA GLN A 289 0.15 26.06 -15.25
C GLN A 289 1.65 26.25 -15.04
N SER A 290 2.45 25.37 -15.62
CA SER A 290 3.91 25.53 -15.69
C SER A 290 4.52 24.79 -16.86
N ASP A 291 5.77 25.14 -17.17
CA ASP A 291 6.61 24.35 -18.05
C ASP A 291 6.89 22.97 -17.44
N ASN A 292 6.86 21.91 -18.26
CA ASN A 292 7.03 20.54 -17.78
C ASN A 292 6.08 20.18 -16.62
N GLN A 293 4.80 20.58 -16.72
CA GLN A 293 3.81 20.33 -15.67
C GLN A 293 3.67 18.84 -15.35
N LEU A 294 3.83 17.94 -16.32
CA LEU A 294 3.78 16.49 -16.12
C LEU A 294 4.93 15.92 -15.27
N ASN A 295 6.05 16.65 -15.15
CA ASN A 295 7.21 16.26 -14.34
C ASN A 295 7.67 14.79 -14.57
N GLY A 296 7.77 14.38 -15.83
CA GLY A 296 8.18 13.03 -16.22
C GLY A 296 7.15 11.92 -15.95
N LYS A 297 5.89 12.28 -15.69
CA LYS A 297 4.76 11.35 -15.61
C LYS A 297 3.89 11.41 -16.85
N GLU A 298 3.06 10.40 -17.04
CA GLU A 298 2.01 10.41 -18.04
C GLU A 298 0.80 11.23 -17.54
N ALA A 299 -0.06 11.65 -18.46
CA ALA A 299 -1.22 12.51 -18.16
C ALA A 299 -2.25 11.84 -17.24
N ASP A 300 -2.22 10.51 -17.09
CA ASP A 300 -3.09 9.72 -16.22
C ASP A 300 -2.56 9.54 -14.79
N TYR A 301 -1.41 10.11 -14.44
CA TYR A 301 -0.85 10.01 -13.09
C TYR A 301 -1.72 10.66 -12.01
N GLY A 302 -2.41 11.77 -12.33
CA GLY A 302 -3.25 12.51 -11.37
C GLY A 302 -2.47 13.51 -10.52
N VAL A 303 -2.98 14.75 -10.38
CA VAL A 303 -2.39 15.74 -9.44
C VAL A 303 -2.57 15.32 -7.98
N ILE A 304 -3.65 14.59 -7.71
CA ILE A 304 -3.91 13.90 -6.46
C ILE A 304 -3.85 12.40 -6.77
N HIS A 305 -2.83 11.74 -6.25
CA HIS A 305 -2.61 10.30 -6.46
C HIS A 305 -2.84 9.54 -5.15
N VAL A 306 -3.80 8.62 -5.15
CA VAL A 306 -4.23 7.84 -3.99
C VAL A 306 -3.97 6.36 -4.22
N LYS A 307 -3.00 5.81 -3.51
CA LYS A 307 -2.62 4.38 -3.59
C LYS A 307 -3.15 3.57 -2.40
N GLY A 308 -3.69 4.27 -1.40
CA GLY A 308 -4.18 3.70 -0.15
C GLY A 308 -5.63 3.22 -0.21
N GLU A 309 -6.10 2.57 0.85
CA GLU A 309 -7.47 2.04 0.94
C GLU A 309 -8.33 2.74 2.01
N TYR A 310 -9.64 2.72 1.86
CA TYR A 310 -10.59 3.26 2.86
C TYR A 310 -10.34 4.73 3.23
N ASN A 311 -9.78 5.53 2.31
CA ASN A 311 -9.58 6.96 2.55
C ASN A 311 -10.85 7.72 2.18
N HIS A 312 -11.15 8.77 2.94
CA HIS A 312 -12.32 9.60 2.73
C HIS A 312 -11.89 11.03 2.41
N PHE A 313 -12.13 11.43 1.16
CA PHE A 313 -11.97 12.78 0.67
C PHE A 313 -13.36 13.43 0.66
N THR A 314 -13.56 14.48 1.47
CA THR A 314 -14.86 15.14 1.56
C THR A 314 -14.75 16.67 1.53
N SER A 315 -15.64 17.35 0.81
CA SER A 315 -15.70 18.84 0.81
C SER A 315 -14.41 19.55 0.36
N ASN A 316 -13.51 18.86 -0.34
CA ASN A 316 -12.28 19.47 -0.84
C ASN A 316 -12.56 20.27 -2.12
N THR A 317 -11.82 21.37 -2.33
CA THR A 317 -11.84 22.14 -3.58
C THR A 317 -10.54 21.90 -4.35
N ILE A 318 -10.65 21.50 -5.62
CA ILE A 318 -9.51 21.12 -6.47
C ILE A 318 -9.52 21.98 -7.74
N ASN A 319 -8.54 22.88 -7.81
CA ASN A 319 -8.34 23.83 -8.89
C ASN A 319 -7.09 23.45 -9.66
N VAL A 320 -7.24 22.91 -10.86
CA VAL A 320 -6.12 22.59 -11.76
C VAL A 320 -6.21 23.43 -13.01
N SER A 321 -5.14 24.15 -13.31
CA SER A 321 -4.96 24.82 -14.59
C SER A 321 -3.97 24.03 -15.43
N TRP A 322 -4.46 23.24 -16.37
CA TRP A 322 -3.62 22.41 -17.24
C TRP A 322 -2.88 23.25 -18.29
N SER A 323 -1.62 22.93 -18.52
CA SER A 323 -0.81 23.53 -19.60
C SER A 323 -1.30 23.06 -20.97
N GLU A 324 -1.11 23.90 -21.99
CA GLU A 324 -1.50 23.58 -23.37
C GLU A 324 -0.84 22.28 -23.87
N GLY A 325 -1.60 21.46 -24.60
CA GLY A 325 -1.11 20.21 -25.21
C GLY A 325 -1.18 18.97 -24.32
N ILE A 326 -1.59 19.09 -23.04
CA ILE A 326 -1.89 17.93 -22.20
C ILE A 326 -3.27 17.40 -22.60
N GLU A 327 -3.29 16.25 -23.27
CA GLU A 327 -4.53 15.62 -23.71
C GLU A 327 -5.10 14.71 -22.61
N ASN A 328 -6.37 14.93 -22.31
CA ASN A 328 -7.17 14.09 -21.43
C ASN A 328 -6.55 13.79 -20.04
N PRO A 329 -6.12 14.80 -19.27
CA PRO A 329 -5.43 14.57 -18.01
C PRO A 329 -6.35 14.07 -16.88
N THR A 330 -5.79 13.25 -16.00
CA THR A 330 -6.45 12.85 -14.76
C THR A 330 -6.20 13.88 -13.66
N THR A 331 -7.26 14.27 -12.95
CA THR A 331 -7.16 15.15 -11.77
C THR A 331 -6.92 14.33 -10.51
N VAL A 332 -7.75 13.30 -10.31
CA VAL A 332 -7.64 12.37 -9.18
C VAL A 332 -7.44 10.95 -9.70
N ASN A 333 -6.31 10.35 -9.37
CA ASN A 333 -6.04 8.94 -9.64
C ASN A 333 -6.10 8.16 -8.32
N ALA A 334 -7.03 7.22 -8.22
CA ALA A 334 -7.19 6.29 -7.12
C ALA A 334 -7.38 4.85 -7.62
N ALA A 335 -6.73 4.49 -8.72
CA ALA A 335 -6.89 3.17 -9.35
C ALA A 335 -6.03 2.06 -8.71
N GLU A 336 -5.07 2.43 -7.86
CA GLU A 336 -4.24 1.47 -7.10
C GLU A 336 -4.84 1.14 -5.73
N GLY A 337 -5.67 2.03 -5.17
CA GLY A 337 -6.29 1.86 -3.87
C GLY A 337 -7.78 1.55 -3.95
N GLU A 338 -8.27 0.69 -3.05
CA GLU A 338 -9.68 0.25 -3.02
C GLU A 338 -10.50 0.91 -1.90
N ASN A 339 -11.82 0.89 -2.03
CA ASN A 339 -12.76 1.39 -1.02
C ASN A 339 -12.54 2.86 -0.62
N ASN A 340 -11.96 3.66 -1.51
CA ASN A 340 -11.82 5.10 -1.28
C ASN A 340 -13.12 5.81 -1.63
N ARG A 341 -13.45 6.85 -0.87
CA ARG A 341 -14.65 7.66 -1.09
C ARG A 341 -14.27 9.11 -1.35
N PHE A 342 -14.75 9.64 -2.47
CA PHE A 342 -14.66 11.05 -2.84
C PHE A 342 -16.08 11.63 -2.80
N ALA A 343 -16.38 12.51 -1.85
CA ALA A 343 -17.72 13.03 -1.60
C ALA A 343 -17.75 14.55 -1.53
N ASP A 344 -18.72 15.21 -2.16
CA ASP A 344 -18.93 16.67 -2.05
C ASP A 344 -17.69 17.51 -2.44
N CYS A 345 -16.79 16.98 -3.26
CA CYS A 345 -15.62 17.72 -3.72
C CYS A 345 -15.99 18.69 -4.86
N THR A 346 -15.43 19.89 -4.86
CA THR A 346 -15.55 20.83 -5.98
C THR A 346 -14.37 20.66 -6.91
N ILE A 347 -14.62 20.27 -8.16
CA ILE A 347 -13.62 20.23 -9.24
C ILE A 347 -13.90 21.37 -10.22
N GLU A 348 -12.92 22.24 -10.48
CA GLU A 348 -13.11 23.37 -11.41
C GLU A 348 -12.96 22.96 -12.88
N ASP A 349 -11.88 22.25 -13.24
CA ASP A 349 -11.67 21.77 -14.61
C ASP A 349 -12.25 20.36 -14.81
N LYS A 350 -13.27 20.26 -15.68
CA LYS A 350 -14.00 19.03 -15.99
C LYS A 350 -13.90 18.62 -17.45
N ASN A 351 -12.93 19.19 -18.19
CA ASN A 351 -12.84 19.00 -19.63
C ASN A 351 -12.32 17.61 -20.05
N SER A 352 -11.70 16.86 -19.13
CA SER A 352 -11.24 15.49 -19.39
C SER A 352 -12.37 14.46 -19.26
N ASN A 353 -12.30 13.38 -20.03
CA ASN A 353 -13.17 12.21 -19.84
C ASN A 353 -12.68 11.26 -18.71
N GLN A 354 -11.59 11.62 -18.03
CA GLN A 354 -10.99 10.85 -16.95
C GLN A 354 -10.50 11.77 -15.81
N VAL A 355 -11.30 12.80 -15.49
CA VAL A 355 -11.09 13.68 -14.32
C VAL A 355 -10.81 12.82 -13.09
N PHE A 356 -11.60 11.77 -12.89
CA PHE A 356 -11.35 10.69 -11.93
C PHE A 356 -10.93 9.42 -12.67
N TYR A 357 -9.88 8.78 -12.19
CA TYR A 357 -9.54 7.40 -12.53
C TYR A 357 -9.47 6.57 -11.24
N ILE A 358 -10.44 5.69 -11.00
CA ILE A 358 -10.65 5.03 -9.69
C ILE A 358 -10.74 3.52 -9.81
N SER A 359 -10.51 2.79 -8.71
CA SER A 359 -10.84 1.36 -8.62
C SER A 359 -12.37 1.14 -8.66
N GLU A 360 -12.83 -0.03 -9.11
CA GLU A 360 -14.25 -0.40 -9.10
C GLU A 360 -14.91 -0.38 -7.71
N LEU A 361 -14.14 -0.59 -6.63
CA LEU A 361 -14.64 -0.54 -5.25
C LEU A 361 -14.61 0.87 -4.63
N SER A 362 -14.16 1.88 -5.38
CA SER A 362 -14.10 3.26 -4.90
C SER A 362 -15.30 4.04 -5.44
N GLU A 363 -15.73 5.05 -4.70
CA GLU A 363 -16.94 5.82 -5.00
C GLU A 363 -16.64 7.31 -5.19
N VAL A 364 -17.31 7.92 -6.17
CA VAL A 364 -17.33 9.36 -6.42
C VAL A 364 -18.78 9.84 -6.30
N ILE A 365 -19.06 10.72 -5.33
CA ILE A 365 -20.40 11.13 -4.92
C ILE A 365 -20.46 12.66 -4.88
N ASP A 366 -21.43 13.25 -5.59
CA ASP A 366 -21.72 14.70 -5.52
C ASP A 366 -20.51 15.62 -5.81
N CYS A 367 -19.52 15.14 -6.57
CA CYS A 367 -18.33 15.93 -6.94
C CYS A 367 -18.53 16.86 -8.16
N GLY A 368 -19.78 17.05 -8.61
CA GLY A 368 -20.12 17.89 -9.75
C GLY A 368 -19.57 17.43 -11.10
N VAL A 369 -19.13 16.17 -11.22
CA VAL A 369 -18.68 15.51 -12.46
C VAL A 369 -19.76 14.54 -12.96
N THR A 370 -19.73 14.17 -14.24
CA THR A 370 -20.64 13.15 -14.82
C THR A 370 -19.94 11.80 -14.96
N GLU A 371 -20.70 10.74 -15.30
CA GLU A 371 -20.13 9.42 -15.61
C GLU A 371 -19.08 9.47 -16.72
N GLU A 372 -19.23 10.35 -17.71
CA GLU A 372 -18.25 10.54 -18.79
C GLU A 372 -16.92 11.12 -18.31
N ASN A 373 -16.86 11.70 -17.11
CA ASN A 373 -15.63 12.22 -16.50
C ASN A 373 -14.94 11.18 -15.60
N ILE A 374 -15.54 10.01 -15.36
CA ILE A 374 -15.08 9.00 -14.43
C ILE A 374 -14.68 7.74 -15.20
N LYS A 375 -13.40 7.39 -15.10
CA LYS A 375 -12.87 6.13 -15.61
C LYS A 375 -12.70 5.15 -14.44
N VAL A 376 -13.23 3.94 -14.60
CA VAL A 376 -13.09 2.88 -13.61
C VAL A 376 -12.06 1.87 -14.10
N LYS A 377 -11.07 1.56 -13.27
CA LYS A 377 -10.20 0.40 -13.45
C LYS A 377 -10.98 -0.84 -13.03
N PRO A 378 -11.23 -1.80 -13.95
CA PRO A 378 -11.90 -3.04 -13.60
C PRO A 378 -11.14 -3.75 -12.47
N SER A 379 -11.83 -4.18 -11.42
CA SER A 379 -11.20 -4.74 -10.21
C SER A 379 -10.48 -6.06 -10.42
N GLY A 380 -10.64 -6.71 -11.58
CA GLY A 380 -10.17 -8.08 -11.77
C GLY A 380 -10.90 -9.12 -10.91
N LEU A 381 -11.82 -8.68 -10.03
CA LEU A 381 -12.72 -9.53 -9.25
C LEU A 381 -13.82 -10.09 -10.13
N ASP A 382 -14.22 -11.32 -9.82
CA ASP A 382 -15.05 -12.13 -10.68
C ASP A 382 -16.48 -12.27 -10.14
N LEU A 383 -17.46 -11.82 -10.92
CA LEU A 383 -18.88 -11.87 -10.55
C LEU A 383 -19.58 -13.17 -10.99
N THR A 384 -18.88 -14.09 -11.65
CA THR A 384 -19.41 -15.41 -12.00
C THR A 384 -19.97 -16.13 -10.76
N ASN A 385 -21.18 -16.69 -10.87
CA ASN A 385 -21.77 -17.50 -9.79
C ASN A 385 -21.16 -18.91 -9.79
N ALA A 386 -19.87 -19.00 -9.49
CA ALA A 386 -19.18 -20.28 -9.41
C ALA A 386 -19.40 -20.94 -8.03
N ALA A 387 -19.40 -22.27 -7.98
CA ALA A 387 -19.26 -23.01 -6.74
C ALA A 387 -17.97 -23.84 -6.71
N TYR A 388 -17.32 -23.87 -5.56
CA TYR A 388 -16.15 -24.72 -5.28
C TYR A 388 -16.54 -25.78 -4.26
N VAL A 389 -16.46 -27.05 -4.66
CA VAL A 389 -16.83 -28.18 -3.80
C VAL A 389 -15.61 -28.61 -3.00
N ILE A 390 -15.75 -28.55 -1.68
CA ILE A 390 -14.83 -29.21 -0.75
C ILE A 390 -15.39 -30.58 -0.39
N THR A 391 -14.50 -31.56 -0.16
CA THR A 391 -14.89 -32.91 0.24
C THR A 391 -14.85 -33.14 1.76
N TYR A 392 -14.86 -32.05 2.53
CA TYR A 392 -14.87 -32.00 3.98
C TYR A 392 -16.18 -31.40 4.52
N ASN A 393 -16.38 -31.45 5.84
CA ASN A 393 -17.57 -30.87 6.45
C ASN A 393 -17.48 -29.34 6.55
N SER A 394 -16.28 -28.78 6.62
CA SER A 394 -16.06 -27.33 6.61
C SER A 394 -14.68 -26.98 6.03
N PRO A 395 -14.47 -25.71 5.60
CA PRO A 395 -13.18 -25.27 5.05
C PRO A 395 -12.00 -25.38 6.03
N GLU A 396 -12.26 -25.28 7.34
CA GLU A 396 -11.23 -25.39 8.38
C GLU A 396 -10.68 -26.82 8.51
N GLU A 397 -11.41 -27.81 8.01
CA GLU A 397 -11.01 -29.23 8.03
C GLU A 397 -10.14 -29.62 6.82
N ILE A 398 -9.86 -28.70 5.87
CA ILE A 398 -9.01 -29.01 4.72
C ILE A 398 -7.57 -29.25 5.17
N GLU A 399 -7.14 -30.52 5.06
CA GLU A 399 -5.80 -31.00 5.43
C GLU A 399 -4.82 -30.92 4.26
N ASP A 400 -5.26 -31.33 3.07
CA ASP A 400 -4.48 -31.36 1.83
C ASP A 400 -4.07 -29.94 1.37
N ASP A 401 -2.81 -29.76 0.99
CA ASP A 401 -2.22 -28.45 0.70
C ASP A 401 -2.65 -27.89 -0.66
N ASP A 402 -2.83 -28.72 -1.66
CA ASP A 402 -3.37 -28.34 -2.97
C ASP A 402 -4.84 -27.92 -2.89
N GLU A 403 -5.67 -28.72 -2.20
CA GLU A 403 -7.07 -28.37 -1.95
C GLU A 403 -7.20 -27.07 -1.14
N LYS A 404 -6.29 -26.84 -0.19
CA LYS A 404 -6.28 -25.62 0.61
C LYS A 404 -5.86 -24.39 -0.19
N ALA A 405 -4.84 -24.51 -1.03
CA ALA A 405 -4.35 -23.44 -1.88
C ALA A 405 -5.40 -23.02 -2.93
N SER A 406 -6.01 -24.00 -3.60
CA SER A 406 -7.10 -23.77 -4.56
C SER A 406 -8.34 -23.15 -3.92
N TYR A 407 -8.75 -23.63 -2.73
CA TYR A 407 -9.82 -23.02 -1.93
C TYR A 407 -9.54 -21.54 -1.61
N ALA A 408 -8.34 -21.24 -1.11
CA ALA A 408 -7.98 -19.87 -0.72
C ALA A 408 -7.98 -18.92 -1.91
N TRP A 409 -7.48 -19.39 -3.06
CA TRP A 409 -7.55 -18.64 -4.30
C TRP A 409 -9.00 -18.40 -4.75
N PHE A 410 -9.83 -19.44 -4.76
CA PHE A 410 -11.23 -19.34 -5.21
C PHE A 410 -11.99 -18.28 -4.40
N LYS A 411 -11.84 -18.30 -3.07
CA LYS A 411 -12.44 -17.34 -2.15
C LYS A 411 -12.01 -15.90 -2.41
N LYS A 412 -10.77 -15.69 -2.86
CA LYS A 412 -10.24 -14.37 -3.19
C LYS A 412 -10.74 -13.90 -4.56
N GLN A 413 -10.89 -14.82 -5.52
CA GLN A 413 -11.16 -14.49 -6.91
C GLN A 413 -12.65 -14.24 -7.20
N PHE A 414 -13.56 -15.06 -6.66
CA PHE A 414 -14.98 -15.02 -7.00
C PHE A 414 -15.80 -14.40 -5.87
N VAL A 415 -16.30 -13.18 -6.10
CA VAL A 415 -17.10 -12.42 -5.12
C VAL A 415 -18.44 -13.11 -4.87
N ASN A 416 -19.10 -13.55 -5.95
CA ASN A 416 -20.33 -14.34 -5.89
C ASN A 416 -20.07 -15.84 -5.70
N GLY A 417 -18.79 -16.22 -5.57
CA GLY A 417 -18.37 -17.61 -5.44
C GLY A 417 -18.81 -18.23 -4.11
N LYS A 418 -19.37 -19.44 -4.16
CA LYS A 418 -19.77 -20.17 -2.95
C LYS A 418 -18.95 -21.45 -2.76
N VAL A 419 -18.51 -21.67 -1.54
CA VAL A 419 -17.89 -22.95 -1.14
C VAL A 419 -19.00 -23.88 -0.68
N VAL A 420 -19.06 -25.07 -1.27
CA VAL A 420 -20.13 -26.05 -1.11
C VAL A 420 -19.57 -27.32 -0.49
N THR A 421 -20.16 -27.77 0.61
CA THR A 421 -19.81 -29.03 1.27
C THR A 421 -20.61 -30.20 0.71
N PRO A 422 -20.25 -31.47 0.99
CA PRO A 422 -21.03 -32.62 0.55
C PRO A 422 -22.48 -32.61 1.03
N ALA A 423 -22.73 -32.08 2.24
CA ALA A 423 -24.09 -31.90 2.75
C ALA A 423 -24.87 -30.85 1.93
N MET A 424 -24.24 -29.72 1.62
CA MET A 424 -24.86 -28.64 0.83
C MET A 424 -25.22 -29.08 -0.59
N LEU A 425 -24.42 -29.97 -1.21
CA LEU A 425 -24.74 -30.55 -2.52
C LEU A 425 -26.13 -31.20 -2.55
N THR A 426 -26.57 -31.77 -1.43
CA THR A 426 -27.86 -32.47 -1.33
C THR A 426 -29.00 -31.60 -0.80
N SER A 427 -28.69 -30.49 -0.12
CA SER A 427 -29.69 -29.66 0.55
C SER A 427 -30.01 -28.35 -0.17
N GLU A 428 -29.13 -27.89 -1.07
CA GLU A 428 -29.27 -26.60 -1.74
C GLU A 428 -29.70 -26.72 -3.21
N ASP A 429 -30.24 -25.64 -3.76
CA ASP A 429 -30.52 -25.53 -5.19
C ASP A 429 -29.23 -25.25 -5.96
N LEU A 430 -28.67 -26.29 -6.60
CA LEU A 430 -27.45 -26.16 -7.39
C LEU A 430 -27.65 -25.39 -8.70
N SER A 431 -28.89 -25.19 -9.15
CA SER A 431 -29.17 -24.51 -10.43
C SER A 431 -28.79 -23.03 -10.43
N VAL A 432 -28.53 -22.44 -9.25
CA VAL A 432 -28.03 -21.07 -9.11
C VAL A 432 -26.59 -20.91 -9.59
N TYR A 433 -25.79 -21.98 -9.62
CA TYR A 433 -24.37 -21.89 -9.96
C TYR A 433 -24.13 -22.06 -11.45
N ASP A 434 -23.38 -21.14 -12.06
CA ASP A 434 -23.05 -21.15 -13.49
C ASP A 434 -22.10 -22.29 -13.86
N VAL A 435 -21.21 -22.59 -12.91
CA VAL A 435 -20.26 -23.70 -12.96
C VAL A 435 -20.01 -24.22 -11.55
N ILE A 436 -19.83 -25.53 -11.42
CA ILE A 436 -19.33 -26.16 -10.20
C ILE A 436 -17.95 -26.75 -10.45
N TRP A 437 -16.97 -26.34 -9.66
CA TRP A 437 -15.62 -26.89 -9.63
C TRP A 437 -15.49 -27.91 -8.51
N VAL A 438 -15.14 -29.14 -8.86
CA VAL A 438 -14.73 -30.19 -7.93
C VAL A 438 -13.23 -30.44 -8.09
N HIS A 439 -12.49 -30.17 -7.02
CA HIS A 439 -11.07 -30.44 -6.93
C HIS A 439 -10.82 -31.45 -5.82
N ILE A 440 -10.14 -32.54 -6.16
CA ILE A 440 -9.75 -33.57 -5.19
C ILE A 440 -8.32 -33.94 -5.52
N ASP A 441 -7.43 -33.74 -4.56
CA ASP A 441 -6.02 -34.07 -4.68
C ASP A 441 -5.59 -34.76 -3.40
N ARG A 442 -5.06 -35.99 -3.48
CA ARG A 442 -4.97 -36.87 -2.31
C ARG A 442 -3.93 -37.95 -2.42
N VAL A 443 -3.06 -37.99 -1.43
CA VAL A 443 -2.20 -39.14 -1.19
C VAL A 443 -3.03 -40.35 -0.72
N GLY A 444 -2.84 -41.50 -1.38
CA GLY A 444 -3.36 -42.80 -0.98
C GLY A 444 -4.87 -43.00 -1.15
N ILE A 445 -5.54 -42.18 -1.97
CA ILE A 445 -6.99 -42.26 -2.19
C ILE A 445 -7.41 -43.56 -2.91
N GLY A 446 -6.56 -44.08 -3.79
CA GLY A 446 -6.79 -45.25 -4.62
C GLY A 446 -7.62 -44.98 -5.89
N ALA A 447 -7.37 -45.80 -6.92
CA ALA A 447 -8.12 -45.76 -8.17
C ALA A 447 -9.55 -46.31 -8.01
N GLY A 448 -10.51 -45.60 -8.58
CA GLY A 448 -11.93 -45.89 -8.55
C GLY A 448 -12.76 -44.72 -8.02
N TRP A 449 -13.86 -44.38 -8.69
CA TRP A 449 -14.76 -43.31 -8.23
C TRP A 449 -15.42 -43.64 -6.89
N ASP A 450 -15.53 -44.92 -6.53
CA ASP A 450 -16.02 -45.41 -5.23
C ASP A 450 -15.07 -45.10 -4.07
N LYS A 451 -13.85 -44.64 -4.37
CA LYS A 451 -12.87 -44.17 -3.38
C LYS A 451 -12.92 -42.68 -3.12
N LEU A 452 -13.62 -41.91 -3.97
CA LEU A 452 -13.72 -40.48 -3.78
C LEU A 452 -14.53 -40.17 -2.50
N PRO A 453 -14.13 -39.15 -1.73
CA PRO A 453 -14.81 -38.72 -0.50
C PRO A 453 -16.14 -37.97 -0.77
N LEU A 454 -17.02 -38.57 -1.58
CA LEU A 454 -18.36 -38.08 -1.88
C LEU A 454 -19.39 -39.21 -1.71
N SER A 455 -20.53 -38.89 -1.10
CA SER A 455 -21.62 -39.84 -0.95
C SER A 455 -22.32 -40.10 -2.29
N THR A 456 -23.02 -41.22 -2.40
CA THR A 456 -23.88 -41.52 -3.55
C THR A 456 -24.93 -40.44 -3.80
N ASP A 457 -25.43 -39.80 -2.74
CA ASP A 457 -26.44 -38.73 -2.83
C ASP A 457 -25.82 -37.43 -3.37
N ALA A 458 -24.60 -37.09 -2.94
CA ALA A 458 -23.86 -35.95 -3.46
C ALA A 458 -23.55 -36.12 -4.95
N ILE A 459 -23.12 -37.32 -5.35
CA ILE A 459 -22.90 -37.67 -6.76
C ILE A 459 -24.21 -37.56 -7.54
N ALA A 460 -25.33 -38.08 -7.02
CA ALA A 460 -26.63 -37.99 -7.67
C ALA A 460 -27.11 -36.53 -7.86
N ALA A 461 -26.82 -35.66 -6.88
CA ALA A 461 -27.11 -34.23 -6.98
C ALA A 461 -26.28 -33.56 -8.09
N LEU A 462 -24.98 -33.85 -8.17
CA LEU A 462 -24.11 -33.37 -9.25
C LEU A 462 -24.56 -33.90 -10.62
N THR A 463 -24.95 -35.18 -10.72
CA THR A 463 -25.51 -35.76 -11.95
C THR A 463 -26.78 -35.02 -12.38
N THR A 464 -27.67 -34.70 -11.44
CA THR A 464 -28.91 -33.97 -11.73
C THR A 464 -28.62 -32.55 -12.21
N TYR A 465 -27.71 -31.84 -11.54
CA TYR A 465 -27.25 -30.52 -11.96
C TYR A 465 -26.68 -30.56 -13.39
N TYR A 466 -25.80 -31.52 -13.66
CA TYR A 466 -25.15 -31.68 -14.96
C TYR A 466 -26.13 -31.99 -16.10
N LYS A 467 -27.09 -32.91 -15.85
CA LYS A 467 -28.15 -33.26 -16.82
C LYS A 467 -29.09 -32.08 -17.12
N ASN A 468 -29.28 -31.19 -16.15
CA ASN A 468 -30.16 -30.03 -16.26
C ASN A 468 -29.45 -28.74 -16.75
N GLY A 469 -28.27 -28.85 -17.36
CA GLY A 469 -27.58 -27.72 -18.00
C GLY A 469 -26.46 -27.10 -17.17
N GLY A 470 -26.25 -27.58 -15.94
CA GLY A 470 -25.16 -27.13 -15.10
C GLY A 470 -23.78 -27.56 -15.63
N ASN A 471 -22.79 -26.67 -15.59
CA ASN A 471 -21.45 -26.97 -16.10
C ASN A 471 -20.49 -27.43 -15.00
N LEU A 472 -19.59 -28.36 -15.32
CA LEU A 472 -18.67 -28.96 -14.35
C LEU A 472 -17.21 -28.76 -14.74
N PHE A 473 -16.38 -28.36 -13.77
CA PHE A 473 -14.93 -28.51 -13.85
C PHE A 473 -14.47 -29.57 -12.84
N LEU A 474 -13.86 -30.64 -13.32
CA LEU A 474 -13.33 -31.74 -12.52
C LEU A 474 -11.81 -31.73 -12.65
N SER A 475 -11.08 -31.72 -11.54
CA SER A 475 -9.61 -31.64 -11.56
C SER A 475 -8.96 -32.68 -10.65
N ASN A 476 -7.78 -33.15 -11.06
CA ASN A 476 -6.99 -34.23 -10.45
C ASN A 476 -7.85 -35.47 -10.21
N HIS A 477 -7.91 -36.01 -8.99
CA HIS A 477 -8.66 -37.23 -8.72
C HIS A 477 -10.18 -37.08 -8.93
N ALA A 478 -10.72 -35.86 -8.96
CA ALA A 478 -12.13 -35.63 -9.25
C ALA A 478 -12.53 -36.02 -10.68
N THR A 479 -11.58 -36.18 -11.62
CA THR A 479 -11.90 -36.64 -12.99
C THR A 479 -12.58 -38.01 -13.01
N GLN A 480 -12.39 -38.84 -11.99
CA GLN A 480 -13.07 -40.14 -11.89
C GLN A 480 -14.59 -40.01 -11.81
N LEU A 481 -15.13 -38.86 -11.42
CA LEU A 481 -16.57 -38.60 -11.35
C LEU A 481 -17.27 -38.68 -12.70
N VAL A 482 -16.56 -38.53 -13.83
CA VAL A 482 -17.15 -38.70 -15.17
C VAL A 482 -17.83 -40.07 -15.36
N VAL A 483 -17.39 -41.10 -14.63
CA VAL A 483 -17.98 -42.45 -14.69
C VAL A 483 -19.32 -42.52 -13.95
N PRO A 484 -19.43 -42.23 -12.64
CA PRO A 484 -20.71 -42.29 -11.93
C PRO A 484 -21.68 -41.16 -12.31
N LEU A 485 -21.19 -40.06 -12.91
CA LEU A 485 -22.05 -39.08 -13.59
C LEU A 485 -22.73 -39.68 -14.84
N GLY A 486 -22.22 -40.80 -15.35
CA GLY A 486 -22.71 -41.50 -16.53
C GLY A 486 -22.21 -40.92 -17.85
N ARG A 487 -21.15 -40.09 -17.82
CA ARG A 487 -20.65 -39.40 -19.01
C ARG A 487 -19.85 -40.32 -19.93
N THR A 488 -19.14 -41.27 -19.34
CA THR A 488 -18.38 -42.29 -20.07
C THR A 488 -18.28 -43.57 -19.24
N GLU A 489 -18.21 -44.72 -19.91
CA GLU A 489 -17.86 -45.99 -19.27
C GLU A 489 -16.33 -46.17 -19.15
N ARG A 490 -15.53 -45.27 -19.76
CA ARG A 490 -14.07 -45.31 -19.74
C ARG A 490 -13.56 -44.62 -18.48
N ALA A 491 -13.20 -45.40 -17.47
CA ALA A 491 -12.52 -44.86 -16.28
C ALA A 491 -11.09 -44.40 -16.62
N PRO A 492 -10.58 -43.31 -16.00
CA PRO A 492 -9.16 -42.97 -16.06
C PRO A 492 -8.29 -44.17 -15.65
N GLY A 493 -7.26 -44.48 -16.45
CA GLY A 493 -6.42 -45.67 -16.30
C GLY A 493 -4.94 -45.37 -16.04
N ILE A 494 -4.51 -44.13 -16.30
CA ILE A 494 -3.22 -43.60 -15.88
C ILE A 494 -3.47 -42.86 -14.58
N PHE A 495 -3.17 -43.53 -13.48
CA PHE A 495 -3.55 -43.10 -12.13
C PHE A 495 -2.35 -43.15 -11.19
N ALA A 496 -2.18 -42.14 -10.35
CA ALA A 496 -1.20 -42.10 -9.28
C ALA A 496 -1.72 -41.25 -8.10
N ASP A 497 -1.44 -41.67 -6.88
CA ASP A 497 -1.86 -41.08 -5.61
C ASP A 497 -0.73 -41.16 -4.56
N GLY A 498 0.52 -41.12 -5.02
CA GLY A 498 1.69 -41.30 -4.16
C GLY A 498 2.16 -40.00 -3.52
N GLU A 499 3.01 -40.12 -2.50
CA GLU A 499 3.66 -38.99 -1.78
C GLU A 499 4.58 -38.10 -2.64
N GLY A 500 4.66 -38.33 -3.95
CA GLY A 500 5.54 -37.58 -4.83
C GLY A 500 7.04 -37.78 -4.65
N GLY A 501 7.80 -36.92 -5.33
CA GLY A 501 9.25 -36.92 -5.33
C GLY A 501 9.86 -35.61 -5.84
N ASP A 502 11.17 -35.49 -5.69
CA ASP A 502 11.93 -34.34 -6.21
C ASP A 502 12.22 -34.51 -7.71
N GLY A 503 12.06 -33.44 -8.49
CA GLY A 503 12.51 -33.41 -9.88
C GLY A 503 13.04 -32.04 -10.32
N ALA A 504 13.89 -32.06 -11.36
CA ALA A 504 14.63 -30.90 -11.86
C ALA A 504 14.04 -30.30 -13.16
N ASP A 505 13.07 -30.99 -13.74
CA ASP A 505 12.40 -30.65 -14.99
C ASP A 505 11.16 -29.78 -14.77
N VAL A 506 10.63 -29.21 -15.85
CA VAL A 506 9.36 -28.48 -15.87
C VAL A 506 8.27 -29.41 -16.40
N TRP A 507 7.15 -29.50 -15.69
CA TRP A 507 5.98 -30.24 -16.13
C TRP A 507 5.07 -29.31 -16.93
N THR A 508 4.90 -29.65 -18.19
CA THR A 508 4.10 -28.89 -19.15
C THR A 508 2.98 -29.74 -19.72
N ILE A 509 1.96 -29.08 -20.28
CA ILE A 509 0.86 -29.71 -21.01
C ILE A 509 0.94 -29.36 -22.50
N ASN A 510 0.60 -30.31 -23.36
CA ASN A 510 0.60 -30.14 -24.81
C ASN A 510 -0.84 -30.03 -25.33
N ALA A 511 -1.20 -28.86 -25.86
CA ALA A 511 -2.50 -28.60 -26.48
C ALA A 511 -2.52 -28.85 -28.00
N ASN A 512 -1.45 -29.42 -28.58
CA ASN A 512 -1.39 -29.85 -29.97
C ASN A 512 -1.35 -31.39 -30.05
N ILE A 513 -2.53 -32.00 -30.17
CA ILE A 513 -2.70 -33.45 -30.01
C ILE A 513 -2.20 -34.18 -31.25
N GLY A 514 -1.30 -35.16 -31.04
CA GLY A 514 -0.63 -35.87 -32.13
C GLY A 514 0.20 -34.99 -33.05
N MET A 515 0.47 -33.74 -32.64
CA MET A 515 1.02 -32.68 -33.50
C MET A 515 0.16 -32.35 -34.74
N GLU A 516 -1.12 -32.74 -34.74
CA GLU A 516 -2.06 -32.58 -35.85
C GLU A 516 -3.28 -31.72 -35.45
N TYR A 517 -3.78 -31.84 -34.22
CA TYR A 517 -4.95 -31.12 -33.74
C TYR A 517 -4.56 -30.02 -32.75
N ASP A 518 -4.47 -28.79 -33.25
CA ASP A 518 -4.01 -27.63 -32.48
C ASP A 518 -5.15 -26.93 -31.73
N HIS A 519 -5.16 -27.10 -30.40
CA HIS A 519 -6.11 -26.48 -29.49
C HIS A 519 -5.52 -25.30 -28.71
N ARG A 520 -4.32 -24.82 -29.03
CA ARG A 520 -3.68 -23.70 -28.28
C ARG A 520 -4.48 -22.40 -28.32
N SER A 521 -5.33 -22.23 -29.33
CA SER A 521 -6.26 -21.10 -29.44
C SER A 521 -7.56 -21.25 -28.64
N HIS A 522 -7.76 -22.39 -27.98
CA HIS A 522 -8.95 -22.64 -27.17
C HIS A 522 -9.01 -21.62 -26.00
N PRO A 523 -10.19 -21.07 -25.65
CA PRO A 523 -10.31 -20.03 -24.61
C PRO A 523 -9.68 -20.38 -23.27
N VAL A 524 -9.63 -21.67 -22.91
CA VAL A 524 -9.02 -22.15 -21.66
C VAL A 524 -7.52 -21.85 -21.56
N PHE A 525 -6.82 -21.70 -22.69
CA PHE A 525 -5.38 -21.42 -22.74
C PHE A 525 -5.07 -19.93 -23.00
N ALA A 526 -6.08 -19.06 -23.05
CA ALA A 526 -5.91 -17.66 -23.38
C ALA A 526 -4.96 -16.93 -22.41
N GLY A 527 -3.92 -16.31 -22.95
CA GLY A 527 -2.96 -15.50 -22.19
C GLY A 527 -1.92 -16.28 -21.39
N MET A 528 -1.94 -17.62 -21.41
CA MET A 528 -0.94 -18.43 -20.72
C MET A 528 0.45 -18.25 -21.36
N VAL A 529 1.48 -18.23 -20.52
CA VAL A 529 2.88 -18.22 -20.96
C VAL A 529 3.24 -19.61 -21.48
N THR A 530 4.05 -19.67 -22.53
CA THR A 530 4.50 -20.93 -23.15
C THR A 530 5.90 -21.34 -22.71
N SER A 531 6.22 -22.62 -22.87
CA SER A 531 7.52 -23.22 -22.54
C SER A 531 8.17 -23.84 -23.76
N ASP A 532 9.49 -23.73 -23.83
CA ASP A 532 10.40 -24.33 -24.80
C ASP A 532 11.11 -25.60 -24.28
N GLN A 533 10.57 -26.22 -23.20
CA GLN A 533 11.09 -27.47 -22.63
C GLN A 533 11.14 -28.62 -23.66
N PHE A 534 10.31 -28.55 -24.70
CA PHE A 534 10.29 -29.48 -25.83
C PHE A 534 10.49 -28.74 -27.16
N SER A 535 10.72 -29.49 -28.25
CA SER A 535 10.87 -28.92 -29.60
C SER A 535 9.58 -28.31 -30.17
N HIS A 536 8.48 -28.40 -29.42
CA HIS A 536 7.17 -27.84 -29.73
C HIS A 536 6.66 -27.05 -28.54
N GLU A 537 5.79 -26.10 -28.82
CA GLU A 537 5.20 -25.22 -27.80
C GLU A 537 4.30 -26.01 -26.85
N THR A 538 4.49 -25.79 -25.55
CA THR A 538 3.68 -26.37 -24.47
C THR A 538 3.38 -25.31 -23.41
N PHE A 539 2.45 -25.57 -22.50
CA PHE A 539 2.15 -24.67 -21.39
C PHE A 539 2.73 -25.24 -20.08
N PRO A 540 3.70 -24.57 -19.42
CA PRO A 540 4.24 -25.01 -18.14
C PRO A 540 3.23 -24.74 -17.03
N LEU A 541 3.03 -25.71 -16.15
CA LEU A 541 2.14 -25.57 -14.99
C LEU A 541 2.90 -25.71 -13.67
N ILE A 542 3.93 -26.56 -13.60
CA ILE A 542 4.74 -26.70 -12.39
C ILE A 542 6.23 -26.81 -12.67
N GLY A 543 7.02 -26.05 -11.91
CA GLY A 543 8.47 -25.96 -12.04
C GLY A 543 9.23 -27.08 -11.32
N PRO A 544 10.57 -27.00 -11.28
CA PRO A 544 11.42 -27.92 -10.53
C PRO A 544 11.18 -27.86 -9.01
N GLY A 545 11.19 -29.01 -8.35
CA GLY A 545 11.07 -29.19 -6.90
C GLY A 545 10.36 -30.50 -6.51
N ARG A 546 9.85 -30.58 -5.27
CA ARG A 546 9.04 -31.68 -4.75
C ARG A 546 7.59 -31.53 -5.20
N ARG A 547 7.06 -32.57 -5.83
CA ARG A 547 5.75 -32.62 -6.51
C ARG A 547 5.11 -33.99 -6.34
N GLU A 548 3.79 -34.06 -6.28
CA GLU A 548 3.05 -35.27 -5.85
C GLU A 548 2.80 -36.30 -6.96
N ASP A 549 2.77 -35.85 -8.22
CA ASP A 549 2.52 -36.69 -9.41
C ASP A 549 1.13 -37.39 -9.41
N HIS A 550 0.08 -36.69 -8.96
CA HIS A 550 -1.29 -37.22 -8.87
C HIS A 550 -2.05 -37.27 -10.21
N ASN A 551 -1.60 -38.13 -11.13
CA ASN A 551 -2.28 -38.33 -12.41
C ASN A 551 -3.63 -39.02 -12.24
N CYS A 552 -4.62 -38.62 -13.05
CA CYS A 552 -5.91 -39.27 -13.16
C CYS A 552 -6.49 -39.09 -14.58
N MET A 553 -5.81 -39.70 -15.56
CA MET A 553 -6.03 -39.49 -16.99
C MET A 553 -6.25 -40.81 -17.77
N TRP A 554 -6.60 -40.74 -19.05
CA TRP A 554 -6.98 -41.93 -19.84
C TRP A 554 -5.82 -42.46 -20.67
N ASP A 555 -5.52 -43.76 -20.54
CA ASP A 555 -4.73 -44.52 -21.52
C ASP A 555 -5.64 -45.00 -22.65
N LEU A 556 -5.59 -44.34 -23.80
CA LEU A 556 -6.48 -44.62 -24.91
C LEU A 556 -6.10 -45.92 -25.64
N ASN A 557 -4.86 -46.41 -25.49
CA ASN A 557 -4.43 -47.65 -26.11
C ASN A 557 -5.12 -48.88 -25.49
N SER A 558 -5.51 -48.77 -24.23
CA SER A 558 -6.10 -49.87 -23.46
C SER A 558 -7.55 -50.21 -23.84
N TYR A 559 -8.22 -49.40 -24.68
CA TYR A 559 -9.65 -49.56 -24.97
C TYR A 559 -9.97 -50.31 -26.27
N GLY A 560 -8.96 -50.71 -27.05
CA GLY A 560 -9.19 -51.46 -28.29
C GLY A 560 -9.90 -50.66 -29.40
N PHE A 561 -9.77 -49.33 -29.37
CA PHE A 561 -10.44 -48.43 -30.31
C PHE A 561 -10.28 -48.74 -31.81
N PRO A 562 -9.12 -49.23 -32.31
CA PRO A 562 -9.01 -49.59 -33.72
C PRO A 562 -10.04 -50.64 -34.19
N GLY A 563 -10.50 -51.53 -33.29
CA GLY A 563 -11.53 -52.52 -33.60
C GLY A 563 -12.96 -51.99 -33.43
N LEU A 564 -13.18 -51.08 -32.47
CA LEU A 564 -14.49 -50.52 -32.15
C LEU A 564 -14.88 -49.38 -33.11
N TYR A 565 -13.92 -48.55 -33.49
CA TYR A 565 -14.09 -47.36 -34.34
C TYR A 565 -13.08 -47.36 -35.48
N PRO A 566 -13.16 -48.31 -36.43
CA PRO A 566 -12.15 -48.50 -37.49
C PRO A 566 -12.01 -47.30 -38.45
N ASN A 567 -12.98 -46.38 -38.46
CA ASN A 567 -13.02 -45.23 -39.36
C ASN A 567 -12.64 -43.90 -38.69
N ALA A 568 -12.36 -43.89 -37.38
CA ALA A 568 -12.07 -42.66 -36.65
C ALA A 568 -10.71 -42.02 -37.01
N GLY A 569 -9.84 -42.74 -37.72
CA GLY A 569 -8.52 -42.26 -38.15
C GLY A 569 -7.43 -42.50 -37.10
N ASN A 570 -7.69 -42.19 -35.82
CA ASN A 570 -6.81 -42.51 -34.69
C ASN A 570 -7.61 -42.73 -33.40
N ILE A 571 -6.92 -43.18 -32.35
CA ILE A 571 -7.55 -43.57 -31.07
C ILE A 571 -8.07 -42.37 -30.24
N VAL A 572 -7.51 -41.16 -30.43
CA VAL A 572 -8.07 -39.92 -29.84
C VAL A 572 -9.41 -39.61 -30.47
N LYS A 573 -9.49 -39.60 -31.81
CA LYS A 573 -10.75 -39.36 -32.52
C LYS A 573 -11.82 -40.42 -32.22
N ALA A 574 -11.41 -41.68 -32.02
CA ALA A 574 -12.31 -42.74 -31.58
C ALA A 574 -12.89 -42.47 -30.18
N PHE A 575 -12.04 -42.06 -29.23
CA PHE A 575 -12.47 -41.65 -27.90
C PHE A 575 -13.44 -40.45 -27.94
N GLU A 576 -13.12 -39.44 -28.74
CA GLU A 576 -13.96 -38.26 -28.93
C GLU A 576 -15.32 -38.59 -29.55
N GLU A 577 -15.35 -39.46 -30.56
CA GLU A 577 -16.58 -39.95 -31.20
C GLU A 577 -17.46 -40.74 -30.22
N GLU A 578 -16.87 -41.66 -29.45
CA GLU A 578 -17.59 -42.46 -28.44
C GLU A 578 -18.26 -41.58 -27.38
N ASN A 579 -17.60 -40.48 -26.97
CA ASN A 579 -17.99 -39.71 -25.77
C ASN A 579 -18.55 -38.31 -26.07
N ASN A 580 -18.71 -37.94 -27.35
CA ASN A 580 -19.02 -36.58 -27.78
C ASN A 580 -18.13 -35.55 -27.06
N ALA A 581 -16.82 -35.74 -27.19
CA ALA A 581 -15.80 -35.03 -26.41
C ALA A 581 -14.70 -34.44 -27.30
N THR A 582 -13.83 -33.64 -26.70
CA THR A 582 -12.60 -33.12 -27.32
C THR A 582 -11.45 -33.25 -26.34
N VAL A 583 -10.35 -33.88 -26.76
CA VAL A 583 -9.11 -33.95 -25.98
C VAL A 583 -8.37 -32.64 -26.16
N LEU A 584 -8.39 -31.79 -25.13
CA LEU A 584 -7.81 -30.44 -25.18
C LEU A 584 -6.31 -30.44 -24.93
N ALA A 585 -5.81 -31.35 -24.08
CA ALA A 585 -4.38 -31.45 -23.78
C ALA A 585 -3.94 -32.84 -23.35
N THR A 586 -2.65 -33.11 -23.54
CA THR A 586 -1.89 -34.27 -23.02
C THR A 586 -0.68 -33.78 -22.21
N TRP A 587 0.13 -34.70 -21.69
CA TRP A 587 1.44 -34.37 -21.14
C TRP A 587 2.33 -33.71 -22.21
N GLY A 588 3.17 -32.76 -21.79
CA GLY A 588 4.00 -31.94 -22.68
C GLY A 588 4.87 -32.73 -23.66
N HIS A 589 5.39 -33.88 -23.23
CA HIS A 589 6.23 -34.76 -24.05
C HIS A 589 5.44 -35.66 -25.02
N VAL A 590 4.11 -35.75 -24.86
CA VAL A 590 3.27 -36.63 -25.67
C VAL A 590 2.99 -35.97 -27.01
N THR A 591 3.53 -36.56 -28.07
CA THR A 591 3.36 -36.11 -29.46
C THR A 591 2.55 -37.09 -30.32
N ASP A 592 2.07 -38.18 -29.72
CA ASP A 592 1.22 -39.18 -30.38
C ASP A 592 -0.22 -39.12 -29.82
N TYR A 593 -1.00 -40.18 -30.06
CA TYR A 593 -2.40 -40.28 -29.67
C TYR A 593 -2.63 -41.15 -28.43
N CYS A 594 -1.59 -41.47 -27.65
CA CYS A 594 -1.65 -42.54 -26.64
C CYS A 594 -2.61 -42.29 -25.48
N CYS A 595 -2.89 -41.03 -25.14
CA CYS A 595 -3.62 -40.67 -23.93
C CYS A 595 -4.46 -39.41 -24.09
N ALA A 596 -5.33 -39.16 -23.11
CA ALA A 596 -6.06 -37.90 -22.96
C ALA A 596 -5.89 -37.38 -21.52
N GLY A 597 -5.35 -36.16 -21.36
CA GLY A 597 -5.04 -35.57 -20.05
C GLY A 597 -6.04 -34.49 -19.60
N MET A 598 -6.51 -33.67 -20.53
CA MET A 598 -7.58 -32.71 -20.35
C MET A 598 -8.66 -32.95 -21.41
N VAL A 599 -9.90 -33.15 -21.01
CA VAL A 599 -11.01 -33.52 -21.90
C VAL A 599 -12.20 -32.59 -21.67
N GLU A 600 -12.71 -31.98 -22.74
CA GLU A 600 -14.02 -31.33 -22.75
C GLU A 600 -15.09 -32.30 -23.25
N PHE A 601 -16.06 -32.61 -22.40
CA PHE A 601 -17.27 -33.34 -22.74
C PHE A 601 -18.37 -32.36 -23.10
N ALA A 602 -18.72 -32.28 -24.39
CA ALA A 602 -19.71 -31.34 -24.91
C ALA A 602 -21.13 -31.71 -24.47
N SER A 603 -22.03 -30.73 -24.42
CA SER A 603 -23.44 -30.97 -24.12
C SER A 603 -24.11 -31.93 -25.12
N THR A 604 -25.12 -32.64 -24.64
CA THR A 604 -25.94 -33.60 -25.37
C THR A 604 -27.41 -33.43 -24.96
N ALA A 605 -28.32 -34.19 -25.59
CA ALA A 605 -29.73 -34.18 -25.19
C ALA A 605 -29.97 -34.70 -23.76
N GLU A 606 -29.12 -35.62 -23.28
CA GLU A 606 -29.22 -36.16 -21.90
C GLU A 606 -28.42 -35.32 -20.90
N TYR A 607 -27.23 -34.88 -21.29
CA TYR A 607 -26.33 -34.06 -20.49
C TYR A 607 -26.29 -32.65 -21.06
N GLN A 608 -27.19 -31.78 -20.62
CA GLN A 608 -27.33 -30.45 -21.21
C GLN A 608 -26.16 -29.51 -20.86
N GLY A 609 -25.41 -29.79 -19.78
CA GLY A 609 -24.21 -29.05 -19.43
C GLY A 609 -22.95 -29.54 -20.14
N THR A 610 -21.90 -28.73 -20.10
CA THR A 610 -20.54 -29.07 -20.52
C THR A 610 -19.67 -29.42 -19.30
N CYS A 611 -18.79 -30.41 -19.44
CA CYS A 611 -17.84 -30.80 -18.39
C CYS A 611 -16.40 -30.73 -18.92
N ILE A 612 -15.49 -30.09 -18.19
CA ILE A 612 -14.05 -30.22 -18.43
C ILE A 612 -13.45 -31.08 -17.31
N ALA A 613 -12.73 -32.13 -17.69
CA ALA A 613 -11.97 -32.99 -16.78
C ALA A 613 -10.47 -32.83 -17.04
N LEU A 614 -9.70 -32.39 -16.04
CA LEU A 614 -8.26 -32.19 -16.09
C LEU A 614 -7.57 -33.12 -15.09
N GLY A 615 -6.94 -34.19 -15.57
CA GLY A 615 -6.33 -35.22 -14.73
C GLY A 615 -4.82 -35.29 -14.84
N LEU A 616 -4.17 -34.21 -15.29
CA LEU A 616 -2.72 -34.15 -15.44
C LEU A 616 -2.10 -33.73 -14.12
N ALA A 617 -1.14 -34.50 -13.59
CA ALA A 617 -0.46 -34.16 -12.34
C ALA A 617 0.31 -32.83 -12.38
N ALA A 618 0.54 -32.27 -13.56
CA ALA A 618 1.08 -30.92 -13.70
C ALA A 618 0.18 -29.82 -13.08
N TYR A 619 -1.12 -30.11 -12.87
CA TYR A 619 -2.07 -29.21 -12.23
C TYR A 619 -2.04 -29.35 -10.70
N GLU A 620 -0.98 -28.85 -10.09
CA GLU A 620 -0.74 -28.91 -8.64
C GLU A 620 -0.67 -27.49 -8.09
N TRP A 621 -1.60 -27.15 -7.19
CA TRP A 621 -1.83 -25.81 -6.64
C TRP A 621 -0.82 -25.37 -5.58
N ASN A 622 -0.16 -26.31 -4.88
CA ASN A 622 0.84 -26.03 -3.87
C ASN A 622 2.07 -26.95 -4.02
N GLN A 623 3.11 -26.44 -4.67
CA GLN A 623 4.37 -27.15 -4.76
C GLN A 623 5.04 -27.29 -3.37
N ASN A 624 5.24 -28.52 -2.88
CA ASN A 624 5.56 -28.76 -1.46
C ASN A 624 6.98 -28.32 -1.00
N SER A 625 7.88 -27.91 -1.91
CA SER A 625 9.26 -27.50 -1.57
C SER A 625 9.57 -26.01 -1.73
N ASN A 626 9.10 -25.38 -2.81
CA ASN A 626 9.46 -24.02 -3.20
C ASN A 626 8.33 -23.36 -3.98
N LEU A 627 8.41 -22.03 -4.12
CA LEU A 627 7.47 -21.29 -4.95
C LEU A 627 7.47 -21.85 -6.39
N ASN A 628 6.29 -22.22 -6.86
CA ASN A 628 6.07 -22.59 -8.25
C ASN A 628 6.15 -21.35 -9.14
N VAL A 629 7.21 -21.26 -9.96
CA VAL A 629 7.42 -20.14 -10.89
C VAL A 629 6.37 -20.05 -11.99
N TYR A 630 5.54 -21.08 -12.16
CA TYR A 630 4.44 -21.15 -13.13
C TYR A 630 3.04 -21.12 -12.48
N GLN A 631 2.93 -20.72 -11.21
CA GLN A 631 1.65 -20.60 -10.50
C GLN A 631 0.64 -19.73 -11.27
N ASP A 632 1.10 -18.66 -11.91
CA ASP A 632 0.24 -17.76 -12.69
C ASP A 632 -0.46 -18.48 -13.85
N ASN A 633 0.16 -19.49 -14.47
CA ASN A 633 -0.46 -20.29 -15.51
C ASN A 633 -1.55 -21.21 -14.94
N ILE A 634 -1.38 -21.79 -13.75
CA ILE A 634 -2.41 -22.57 -13.07
C ILE A 634 -3.61 -21.69 -12.73
N VAL A 635 -3.36 -20.51 -12.15
CA VAL A 635 -4.38 -19.52 -11.81
C VAL A 635 -5.15 -19.07 -13.06
N LEU A 636 -4.43 -18.72 -14.12
CA LEU A 636 -5.04 -18.21 -15.36
C LEU A 636 -5.83 -19.30 -16.08
N MET A 637 -5.30 -20.52 -16.21
CA MET A 637 -6.01 -21.64 -16.82
C MET A 637 -7.30 -21.97 -16.05
N THR A 638 -7.22 -22.00 -14.72
CA THR A 638 -8.40 -22.26 -13.86
C THR A 638 -9.46 -21.18 -14.09
N LYS A 639 -9.07 -19.90 -14.04
CA LYS A 639 -9.98 -18.79 -14.31
C LYS A 639 -10.63 -18.90 -15.70
N ASN A 640 -9.82 -19.16 -16.73
CA ASN A 640 -10.31 -19.31 -18.09
C ASN A 640 -11.29 -20.49 -18.24
N ILE A 641 -11.03 -21.63 -17.58
CA ILE A 641 -11.94 -22.79 -17.57
C ILE A 641 -13.28 -22.42 -16.93
N LEU A 642 -13.26 -21.80 -15.74
CA LEU A 642 -14.48 -21.41 -15.03
C LEU A 642 -15.30 -20.40 -15.83
N HIS A 643 -14.65 -19.42 -16.48
CA HIS A 643 -15.31 -18.47 -17.38
C HIS A 643 -15.88 -19.09 -18.62
N TYR A 644 -15.09 -19.92 -19.30
CA TYR A 644 -15.51 -20.61 -20.50
C TYR A 644 -16.73 -21.50 -20.24
N LEU A 645 -16.74 -22.23 -19.13
CA LEU A 645 -17.87 -23.07 -18.73
C LEU A 645 -19.08 -22.22 -18.33
N SER A 646 -18.89 -21.16 -17.54
CA SER A 646 -19.99 -20.30 -17.10
C SER A 646 -20.70 -19.60 -18.27
N ALA A 647 -19.95 -19.21 -19.30
CA ALA A 647 -20.51 -18.60 -20.52
C ALA A 647 -21.34 -19.56 -21.39
N LYS A 648 -21.35 -20.87 -21.08
CA LYS A 648 -22.13 -21.89 -21.81
C LYS A 648 -23.47 -22.24 -21.15
N LYS A 649 -23.75 -21.75 -19.95
CA LYS A 649 -24.99 -22.03 -19.25
C LYS A 649 -26.19 -21.29 -19.84
#